data_AF-A0A950AWH5-F1
#
_entry.id   AF-A0A950AWH5-F1
#
_cell.length_a   1.000
_cell.length_b   1.000
_cell.length_c   1.000
_cell.angle_alpha   90.00
_cell.angle_beta   90.00
_cell.angle_gamma   90.00
#
_symmetry.space_group_name_H-M   'P 1'
#
loop_
_entity.id
_entity.type
_entity.pdbx_description
1 polymer ?
#
loop_
_entity_poly.entity_id
_entity_poly.type
_entity_poly.pdbx_seq_one_letter_code
_entity_poly.pdbx_strand_id
1 'polypeptide(L)'
;MRTTDLDLAPKDITELTSPDVLMSFLNRLGYETNGRTPLTPESLGLSGDSGDAVKRIDLLSEDEDQFLRVIFAQPRSLTAKVRNDLVRVLGKSNQDHLLILASDFETLEFVFLDKRKPDRRGPTGVQRIQVVPKTISVSRRNPTRLDLRTLRRFTWTCQDALDQFDKLRSVFDAAAYTGEYFQNRGLFADHFLRDRLKDDAAWRDNPSGMFAFVRDLLRAGQGKWQGQGKQVICEQLYEPTFQRLGFRAIVNRPSKTDQIQPDYLLKDASGKILTAAFVYPWDRWLDGPDIHDVDAPDENPGACVVTALDEGQAVWIMVTNGRLWRLYSRHAHARATSFYEVDLAEALTASGDTDPNEAFRYWWLFFRSDAYHARGEAGCWLDGIFQGSRDYAKRLGDRLKDRIFITIFPHLAEGFLADCKQRLGLKGEPTEGELADVFEATLTLLYRLLFLLYAESRDLLPIREAPYGAASLKKIKEEIAERAGVALGEVLDERLGKAYSAQETGLHDRLVRLFEAMDKGDPVLNMPTYNGGLFNTTPDDSDRREQRIARFLRDHKVPDRYIAQAIDRLSRDLDERTLGLVFIDYRSLEVRHLGSIYEGLLEFKLKAAGEDLTTQADKNQERYIPLSQAKAKRGKQAEAVVRKGEIYLSNDKAERRASGSYYTPDPIVEYIVAQTVGPVLDEKLEALRVDFRKVRKTFDNEVQKATAYPPQGVSPKDKEVIRRFAVEKTYATHRDLVERLFDLRVLDPAMGSGHFLVEAVDFITDRLLTFLNAFPINPVTFALERTRNSILESLGELGVIVDP
;
A
#
# COMPACT_ATOMS: atom_id res chain seq x y z
N MET A 1 7.54 11.06 -32.45
CA MET A 1 7.43 10.35 -31.16
C MET A 1 8.39 10.97 -30.16
N ARG A 2 7.93 11.29 -28.93
CA ARG A 2 8.84 11.73 -27.88
C ARG A 2 9.64 10.54 -27.41
N THR A 3 10.83 10.80 -26.93
CA THR A 3 11.69 9.74 -26.43
C THR A 3 11.56 9.69 -24.90
N THR A 4 11.51 10.81 -24.18
CA THR A 4 11.29 10.82 -22.71
C THR A 4 9.95 11.44 -22.28
N ASP A 5 9.57 11.18 -21.03
CA ASP A 5 8.44 11.83 -20.37
C ASP A 5 8.57 13.36 -20.38
N LEU A 6 7.45 14.04 -20.64
CA LEU A 6 7.33 15.49 -20.59
C LEU A 6 7.20 15.95 -19.15
N ASP A 7 8.15 16.76 -18.67
CA ASP A 7 7.98 17.40 -17.36
C ASP A 7 6.76 18.34 -17.34
N LEU A 8 5.94 18.18 -16.30
CA LEU A 8 4.73 18.96 -16.07
C LEU A 8 4.94 19.93 -14.90
N ALA A 9 4.41 21.15 -15.05
CA ALA A 9 4.33 22.14 -13.98
C ALA A 9 2.88 22.26 -13.47
N PRO A 10 2.64 22.78 -12.25
CA PRO A 10 1.29 22.97 -11.71
C PRO A 10 0.35 23.70 -12.67
N LYS A 11 0.88 24.71 -13.39
CA LYS A 11 0.11 25.47 -14.38
C LYS A 11 -0.50 24.60 -15.47
N ASP A 12 0.22 23.57 -15.92
CA ASP A 12 -0.23 22.67 -17.00
C ASP A 12 -1.48 21.90 -16.60
N ILE A 13 -1.69 21.67 -15.29
CA ILE A 13 -2.90 21.04 -14.77
C ILE A 13 -3.98 22.07 -14.46
N THR A 14 -3.63 23.20 -13.82
CA THR A 14 -4.62 24.23 -13.45
C THR A 14 -5.36 24.81 -14.65
N GLU A 15 -4.74 24.80 -15.84
CA GLU A 15 -5.30 25.31 -17.09
C GLU A 15 -6.30 24.36 -17.76
N LEU A 16 -6.39 23.08 -17.34
CA LEU A 16 -7.29 22.05 -17.87
C LEU A 16 -8.77 22.33 -17.56
N THR A 17 -9.30 23.41 -18.12
CA THR A 17 -10.61 24.00 -17.82
C THR A 17 -11.70 23.62 -18.82
N SER A 18 -11.29 23.03 -19.95
CA SER A 18 -12.21 22.61 -20.99
C SER A 18 -11.64 21.40 -21.73
N PRO A 19 -12.49 20.69 -22.50
CA PRO A 19 -12.02 19.58 -23.31
C PRO A 19 -11.03 20.01 -24.41
N ASP A 20 -11.12 21.24 -24.91
CA ASP A 20 -10.21 21.73 -25.94
C ASP A 20 -8.80 21.96 -25.37
N VAL A 21 -8.70 22.41 -24.12
CA VAL A 21 -7.43 22.48 -23.41
C VAL A 21 -6.90 21.08 -23.09
N LEU A 22 -7.77 20.12 -22.72
CA LEU A 22 -7.38 18.72 -22.55
C LEU A 22 -6.78 18.11 -23.82
N MET A 23 -7.35 18.39 -24.99
CA MET A 23 -6.76 17.96 -26.26
C MET A 23 -5.39 18.58 -26.50
N SER A 24 -5.23 19.88 -26.26
CA SER A 24 -3.93 20.55 -26.39
C SER A 24 -2.88 19.93 -25.46
N PHE A 25 -3.29 19.57 -24.24
CA PHE A 25 -2.45 18.88 -23.27
C PHE A 25 -2.05 17.47 -23.74
N LEU A 26 -2.99 16.66 -24.23
CA LEU A 26 -2.71 15.33 -24.80
C LEU A 26 -1.77 15.40 -26.01
N ASN A 27 -1.98 16.39 -26.90
CA ASN A 27 -1.08 16.63 -28.02
C ASN A 27 0.35 16.95 -27.55
N ARG A 28 0.49 17.79 -26.51
CA ARG A 28 1.81 18.06 -25.90
C ARG A 28 2.46 16.79 -25.34
N LEU A 29 1.67 15.89 -24.76
CA LEU A 29 2.11 14.57 -24.30
C LEU A 29 2.45 13.61 -25.44
N GLY A 30 2.15 13.95 -26.70
CA GLY A 30 2.50 13.15 -27.87
C GLY A 30 1.37 12.26 -28.42
N TYR A 31 0.14 12.44 -27.94
CA TYR A 31 -1.04 11.78 -28.49
C TYR A 31 -1.52 12.46 -29.76
N GLU A 32 -2.06 11.70 -30.71
CA GLU A 32 -2.61 12.25 -31.94
C GLU A 32 -4.01 12.82 -31.70
N THR A 33 -4.16 14.14 -31.84
CA THR A 33 -5.43 14.84 -31.56
C THR A 33 -6.01 15.52 -32.80
N ASN A 34 -5.80 14.94 -33.99
CA ASN A 34 -6.04 15.58 -35.31
C ASN A 34 -7.50 15.95 -35.63
N GLY A 35 -8.45 15.64 -34.74
CA GLY A 35 -9.81 16.18 -34.80
C GLY A 35 -10.70 15.62 -33.69
N ARG A 36 -11.25 16.51 -32.87
CA ARG A 36 -12.23 16.14 -31.84
C ARG A 36 -13.45 15.55 -32.50
N THR A 37 -13.78 14.30 -32.18
CA THR A 37 -14.99 13.67 -32.72
C THR A 37 -16.04 13.56 -31.61
N PRO A 38 -17.14 14.35 -31.67
CA PRO A 38 -18.22 14.21 -30.70
C PRO A 38 -18.89 12.84 -30.86
N LEU A 39 -19.09 12.15 -29.75
CA LEU A 39 -19.79 10.87 -29.67
C LEU A 39 -21.13 11.06 -28.97
N THR A 40 -22.15 10.29 -29.35
CA THR A 40 -23.43 10.27 -28.62
C THR A 40 -23.45 9.12 -27.61
N PRO A 41 -24.15 9.24 -26.47
CA PRO A 41 -24.32 8.13 -25.53
C PRO A 41 -24.84 6.86 -26.21
N GLU A 42 -25.77 6.99 -27.16
CA GLU A 42 -26.33 5.88 -27.92
C GLU A 42 -25.30 5.23 -28.83
N SER A 43 -24.41 6.02 -29.44
CA SER A 43 -23.33 5.51 -30.32
C SER A 43 -22.31 4.66 -29.57
N LEU A 44 -22.15 4.89 -28.26
CA LEU A 44 -21.35 4.04 -27.39
C LEU A 44 -22.16 2.84 -26.89
N GLY A 45 -23.49 2.92 -26.83
CA GLY A 45 -24.36 1.89 -26.27
C GLY A 45 -24.75 2.14 -24.80
N LEU A 46 -24.66 3.40 -24.36
CA LEU A 46 -25.27 3.87 -23.12
C LEU A 46 -26.76 4.17 -23.38
N SER A 47 -27.64 3.74 -22.47
CA SER A 47 -29.08 3.97 -22.57
C SER A 47 -29.71 4.16 -21.19
N GLY A 48 -30.94 4.69 -21.16
CA GLY A 48 -31.66 4.98 -19.91
C GLY A 48 -30.97 6.05 -19.05
N ASP A 49 -31.13 5.94 -17.72
CA ASP A 49 -30.65 6.91 -16.73
C ASP A 49 -29.17 7.29 -16.91
N SER A 50 -28.33 6.35 -17.33
CA SER A 50 -26.88 6.55 -17.47
C SER A 50 -26.52 7.30 -18.75
N GLY A 51 -27.33 7.19 -19.81
CA GLY A 51 -27.23 8.05 -20.99
C GLY A 51 -27.62 9.49 -20.66
N ASP A 52 -28.74 9.69 -19.96
CA ASP A 52 -29.24 11.01 -19.55
C ASP A 52 -28.31 11.73 -18.56
N ALA A 53 -27.54 10.95 -17.79
CA ALA A 53 -26.56 11.43 -16.84
C ALA A 53 -25.28 11.97 -17.50
N VAL A 54 -25.02 11.71 -18.79
CA VAL A 54 -23.82 12.19 -19.49
C VAL A 54 -24.18 13.35 -20.42
N LYS A 55 -23.62 14.54 -20.14
CA LYS A 55 -23.88 15.76 -20.92
C LYS A 55 -23.17 15.73 -22.27
N ARG A 56 -21.98 15.14 -22.31
CA ARG A 56 -21.09 15.21 -23.47
C ARG A 56 -20.10 14.05 -23.47
N ILE A 57 -19.78 13.55 -24.67
CA ILE A 57 -18.72 12.57 -24.90
C ILE A 57 -17.94 12.97 -26.14
N ASP A 58 -16.62 12.91 -26.09
CA ASP A 58 -15.75 13.24 -27.21
C ASP A 58 -14.57 12.28 -27.30
N LEU A 59 -14.27 11.79 -28.50
CA LEU A 59 -12.99 11.15 -28.81
C LEU A 59 -11.94 12.26 -28.95
N LEU A 60 -10.97 12.27 -28.04
CA LEU A 60 -9.90 13.28 -27.99
C LEU A 60 -8.66 12.85 -28.77
N SER A 61 -8.37 11.55 -28.78
CA SER A 61 -7.23 10.96 -29.48
C SER A 61 -7.51 9.52 -29.88
N GLU A 62 -6.96 9.12 -31.02
CA GLU A 62 -6.92 7.75 -31.53
C GLU A 62 -5.57 7.58 -32.23
N ASP A 63 -4.85 6.50 -31.94
CA ASP A 63 -3.58 6.18 -32.59
C ASP A 63 -3.79 5.64 -34.02
N GLU A 64 -2.71 5.60 -34.81
CA GLU A 64 -2.75 5.14 -36.21
C GLU A 64 -3.28 3.70 -36.37
N ASP A 65 -2.99 2.81 -35.42
CA ASP A 65 -3.44 1.40 -35.43
C ASP A 65 -4.86 1.22 -34.86
N GLN A 66 -5.52 2.32 -34.45
CA GLN A 66 -6.85 2.35 -33.82
C GLN A 66 -6.96 1.42 -32.60
N PHE A 67 -5.86 1.26 -31.88
CA PHE A 67 -5.76 0.40 -30.70
C PHE A 67 -6.12 1.16 -29.43
N LEU A 68 -5.42 2.24 -29.10
CA LEU A 68 -5.58 3.05 -27.90
C LEU A 68 -6.33 4.36 -28.21
N ARG A 69 -7.50 4.52 -27.60
CA ARG A 69 -8.33 5.72 -27.69
C ARG A 69 -8.34 6.50 -26.40
N VAL A 70 -8.28 7.83 -26.50
CA VAL A 70 -8.52 8.72 -25.36
C VAL A 70 -9.90 9.34 -25.50
N ILE A 71 -10.81 9.01 -24.58
CA ILE A 71 -12.20 9.49 -24.58
C ILE A 71 -12.40 10.44 -23.42
N PHE A 72 -13.06 11.56 -23.67
CA PHE A 72 -13.56 12.44 -22.62
C PHE A 72 -15.06 12.25 -22.45
N ALA A 73 -15.53 12.18 -21.21
CA ALA A 73 -16.96 12.26 -20.90
C ALA A 73 -17.24 13.25 -19.78
N GLN A 74 -18.25 14.09 -19.98
CA GLN A 74 -18.73 15.07 -19.00
C GLN A 74 -20.05 14.62 -18.39
N PRO A 75 -20.02 13.95 -17.22
CA PRO A 75 -21.25 13.60 -16.52
C PRO A 75 -21.89 14.82 -15.84
N ARG A 76 -23.19 14.74 -15.53
CA ARG A 76 -23.89 15.75 -14.72
C ARG A 76 -23.33 15.81 -13.30
N SER A 77 -22.94 14.65 -12.76
CA SER A 77 -22.22 14.49 -11.51
C SER A 77 -21.24 13.31 -11.64
N LEU A 78 -20.03 13.45 -11.09
CA LEU A 78 -19.07 12.36 -10.99
C LEU A 78 -19.59 11.32 -9.97
N THR A 79 -20.08 10.20 -10.48
CA THR A 79 -20.56 9.08 -9.66
C THR A 79 -19.96 7.79 -10.19
N ALA A 80 -19.65 6.84 -9.30
CA ALA A 80 -19.13 5.54 -9.74
C ALA A 80 -20.13 4.80 -10.64
N LYS A 81 -21.45 4.96 -10.46
CA LYS A 81 -22.44 4.37 -11.39
C LYS A 81 -22.19 4.79 -12.84
N VAL A 82 -22.12 6.10 -13.09
CA VAL A 82 -21.90 6.63 -14.46
C VAL A 82 -20.53 6.22 -14.99
N ARG A 83 -19.48 6.24 -14.15
CA ARG A 83 -18.15 5.75 -14.53
C ARG A 83 -18.16 4.26 -14.87
N ASN A 84 -18.73 3.41 -14.02
CA ASN A 84 -18.76 1.96 -14.20
C ASN A 84 -19.58 1.58 -15.43
N ASP A 85 -20.66 2.32 -15.73
CA ASP A 85 -21.44 2.14 -16.95
C ASP A 85 -20.63 2.56 -18.19
N LEU A 86 -19.92 3.70 -18.15
CA LEU A 86 -19.00 4.12 -19.20
C LEU A 86 -17.89 3.09 -19.43
N VAL A 87 -17.24 2.61 -18.36
CA VAL A 87 -16.21 1.57 -18.45
C VAL A 87 -16.80 0.28 -19.02
N ARG A 88 -17.97 -0.16 -18.55
CA ARG A 88 -18.61 -1.37 -19.07
C ARG A 88 -18.89 -1.26 -20.56
N VAL A 89 -19.35 -0.10 -21.02
CA VAL A 89 -19.69 0.14 -22.41
C VAL A 89 -18.44 0.24 -23.29
N LEU A 90 -17.48 1.08 -22.92
CA LEU A 90 -16.19 1.21 -23.60
C LEU A 90 -15.40 -0.11 -23.55
N GLY A 91 -15.61 -0.88 -22.50
CA GLY A 91 -14.99 -2.16 -22.28
C GLY A 91 -15.38 -3.24 -23.28
N LYS A 92 -16.59 -3.15 -23.86
CA LYS A 92 -17.07 -4.08 -24.89
C LYS A 92 -16.44 -3.89 -26.25
N SER A 93 -15.85 -2.72 -26.52
CA SER A 93 -15.20 -2.47 -27.81
C SER A 93 -13.89 -3.25 -27.92
N ASN A 94 -13.37 -3.39 -29.15
CA ASN A 94 -12.06 -4.00 -29.38
C ASN A 94 -10.89 -3.05 -29.07
N GLN A 95 -11.15 -1.75 -29.01
CA GLN A 95 -10.15 -0.72 -28.74
C GLN A 95 -9.92 -0.56 -27.25
N ASP A 96 -8.67 -0.37 -26.84
CA ASP A 96 -8.30 -0.02 -25.49
C ASP A 96 -8.51 1.48 -25.24
N HIS A 97 -8.75 1.86 -23.97
CA HIS A 97 -9.13 3.24 -23.67
C HIS A 97 -8.44 3.82 -22.44
N LEU A 98 -8.10 5.10 -22.58
CA LEU A 98 -7.95 6.02 -21.46
C LEU A 98 -9.18 6.94 -21.43
N LEU A 99 -10.03 6.80 -20.43
CA LEU A 99 -11.21 7.62 -20.23
C LEU A 99 -10.89 8.79 -19.29
N ILE A 100 -11.25 10.02 -19.66
CA ILE A 100 -11.10 11.22 -18.83
C ILE A 100 -12.50 11.72 -18.45
N LEU A 101 -12.78 11.82 -17.15
CA LEU A 101 -14.05 12.29 -16.62
C LEU A 101 -13.89 13.62 -15.91
N ALA A 102 -14.77 14.56 -16.21
CA ALA A 102 -14.90 15.80 -15.43
C ALA A 102 -16.33 16.33 -15.53
N SER A 103 -17.03 16.49 -14.40
CA SER A 103 -18.38 17.08 -14.40
C SER A 103 -18.33 18.60 -14.61
N ASP A 104 -17.43 19.26 -13.90
CA ASP A 104 -17.27 20.72 -13.81
C ASP A 104 -15.81 21.18 -13.95
N PHE A 105 -14.89 20.26 -14.28
CA PHE A 105 -13.45 20.50 -14.36
C PHE A 105 -12.79 20.92 -13.03
N GLU A 106 -13.46 20.78 -11.88
CA GLU A 106 -12.80 20.97 -10.58
C GLU A 106 -11.90 19.79 -10.23
N THR A 107 -12.38 18.59 -10.56
CA THR A 107 -11.65 17.33 -10.47
C THR A 107 -11.66 16.65 -11.83
N LEU A 108 -10.52 16.11 -12.24
CA LEU A 108 -10.40 15.24 -13.42
C LEU A 108 -10.09 13.83 -12.94
N GLU A 109 -10.91 12.86 -13.33
CA GLU A 109 -10.60 11.43 -13.15
C GLU A 109 -10.05 10.88 -14.47
N PHE A 110 -8.81 10.38 -14.44
CA PHE A 110 -8.23 9.59 -15.51
C PHE A 110 -8.49 8.13 -15.18
N VAL A 111 -9.15 7.41 -16.08
CA VAL A 111 -9.59 6.03 -15.90
C VAL A 111 -8.98 5.20 -17.03
N PHE A 112 -7.96 4.41 -16.71
CA PHE A 112 -7.31 3.51 -17.66
C PHE A 112 -8.03 2.17 -17.68
N LEU A 113 -8.55 1.76 -18.84
CA LEU A 113 -9.32 0.51 -18.97
C LEU A 113 -8.38 -0.65 -19.33
N ASP A 114 -7.86 -1.36 -18.34
CA ASP A 114 -7.03 -2.56 -18.55
C ASP A 114 -7.92 -3.73 -19.00
N LYS A 115 -7.96 -4.02 -20.30
CA LYS A 115 -8.77 -5.12 -20.88
C LYS A 115 -7.99 -6.42 -20.82
N ARG A 116 -8.43 -7.33 -19.96
CA ARG A 116 -7.88 -8.69 -19.89
C ARG A 116 -8.76 -9.63 -20.70
N LYS A 117 -8.15 -10.32 -21.67
CA LYS A 117 -8.78 -11.41 -22.39
C LYS A 117 -8.65 -12.68 -21.52
N PRO A 118 -9.73 -13.27 -21.02
CA PRO A 118 -9.63 -14.52 -20.28
C PRO A 118 -9.21 -15.67 -21.20
N ASP A 119 -8.27 -16.49 -20.73
CA ASP A 119 -7.70 -17.67 -21.44
C ASP A 119 -8.67 -18.87 -21.57
N ARG A 120 -10.01 -18.66 -21.55
CA ARG A 120 -10.97 -19.77 -21.72
C ARG A 120 -12.16 -19.47 -22.61
N ARG A 121 -12.41 -20.41 -23.53
CA ARG A 121 -13.71 -20.63 -24.17
C ARG A 121 -14.63 -21.36 -23.20
N GLY A 122 -15.73 -20.72 -22.79
CA GLY A 122 -16.87 -21.42 -22.18
C GLY A 122 -17.60 -22.31 -23.20
N PRO A 123 -18.52 -23.20 -22.75
CA PRO A 123 -19.28 -24.10 -23.62
C PRO A 123 -20.17 -23.38 -24.66
N THR A 124 -20.41 -22.08 -24.49
CA THR A 124 -21.17 -21.21 -25.40
C THR A 124 -20.29 -20.42 -26.38
N GLY A 125 -18.96 -20.59 -26.36
CA GLY A 125 -18.05 -20.06 -27.38
C GLY A 125 -17.82 -18.53 -27.38
N VAL A 126 -18.43 -17.77 -26.48
CA VAL A 126 -18.25 -16.30 -26.40
C VAL A 126 -17.15 -15.97 -25.39
N GLN A 127 -16.02 -15.43 -25.87
CA GLN A 127 -15.01 -14.79 -25.02
C GLN A 127 -15.59 -13.49 -24.45
N ARG A 128 -15.73 -13.36 -23.12
CA ARG A 128 -16.07 -12.09 -22.48
C ARG A 128 -14.77 -11.36 -22.15
N ILE A 129 -14.51 -10.22 -22.80
CA ILE A 129 -13.42 -9.33 -22.42
C ILE A 129 -13.74 -8.77 -21.05
N GLN A 130 -12.82 -8.94 -20.10
CA GLN A 130 -12.97 -8.41 -18.76
C GLN A 130 -12.21 -7.09 -18.65
N VAL A 131 -12.85 -6.04 -18.16
CA VAL A 131 -12.26 -4.70 -18.12
C VAL A 131 -12.02 -4.29 -16.68
N VAL A 132 -10.77 -3.97 -16.38
CA VAL A 132 -10.29 -3.58 -15.06
C VAL A 132 -9.87 -2.11 -15.11
N PRO A 133 -10.77 -1.16 -14.80
CA PRO A 133 -10.40 0.24 -14.79
C PRO A 133 -9.50 0.58 -13.60
N LYS A 134 -8.49 1.42 -13.85
CA LYS A 134 -7.63 2.01 -12.83
C LYS A 134 -7.86 3.51 -12.84
N THR A 135 -8.07 4.11 -11.67
CA THR A 135 -8.47 5.53 -11.57
C THR A 135 -7.40 6.38 -10.88
N ILE A 136 -7.07 7.51 -11.48
CA ILE A 136 -6.29 8.59 -10.86
C ILE A 136 -7.16 9.84 -10.85
N SER A 137 -7.48 10.33 -9.65
CA SER A 137 -8.26 11.56 -9.44
C SER A 137 -7.33 12.74 -9.17
N VAL A 138 -7.43 13.80 -9.96
CA VAL A 138 -6.58 14.99 -9.85
C VAL A 138 -7.43 16.22 -9.58
N SER A 139 -7.12 16.94 -8.50
CA SER A 139 -7.73 18.26 -8.25
C SER A 139 -7.09 19.30 -9.16
N ARG A 140 -7.88 19.92 -10.04
CA ARG A 140 -7.38 20.96 -10.94
C ARG A 140 -6.90 22.20 -10.20
N ARG A 141 -7.58 22.59 -9.12
CA ARG A 141 -7.27 23.81 -8.35
C ARG A 141 -6.01 23.67 -7.51
N ASN A 142 -5.70 22.46 -7.07
CA ASN A 142 -4.57 22.20 -6.19
C ASN A 142 -3.87 20.89 -6.60
N PRO A 143 -3.26 20.83 -7.79
CA PRO A 143 -2.57 19.63 -8.25
C PRO A 143 -1.38 19.38 -7.35
N THR A 144 -1.32 18.18 -6.78
CA THR A 144 -0.21 17.75 -5.95
C THR A 144 1.00 17.39 -6.81
N ARG A 145 2.19 17.33 -6.22
CA ARG A 145 3.40 16.84 -6.91
C ARG A 145 3.25 15.39 -7.38
N LEU A 146 2.52 14.59 -6.60
CA LEU A 146 2.14 13.23 -6.99
C LEU A 146 1.34 13.23 -8.29
N ASP A 147 0.36 14.13 -8.43
CA ASP A 147 -0.44 14.24 -9.65
C ASP A 147 0.45 14.58 -10.85
N LEU A 148 1.40 15.51 -10.69
CA LEU A 148 2.36 15.87 -11.73
C LEU A 148 3.28 14.70 -12.11
N ARG A 149 3.85 13.99 -11.12
CA ARG A 149 4.71 12.81 -11.32
C ARG A 149 3.97 11.70 -12.05
N THR A 150 2.70 11.52 -11.72
CA THR A 150 1.87 10.48 -12.32
C THR A 150 1.49 10.86 -13.74
N LEU A 151 0.95 12.06 -13.96
CA LEU A 151 0.49 12.51 -15.27
C LEU A 151 1.61 12.73 -16.28
N ARG A 152 2.84 13.10 -15.86
CA ARG A 152 3.95 13.20 -16.82
C ARG A 152 4.28 11.87 -17.49
N ARG A 153 4.08 10.75 -16.77
CA ARG A 153 4.32 9.41 -17.30
C ARG A 153 3.26 8.97 -18.32
N PHE A 154 2.21 9.77 -18.52
CA PHE A 154 1.26 9.56 -19.62
C PHE A 154 1.86 9.98 -20.95
N THR A 155 3.00 10.68 -20.98
CA THR A 155 3.68 11.05 -22.22
C THR A 155 3.87 9.84 -23.12
N TRP A 156 3.53 9.99 -24.39
CA TRP A 156 3.74 8.98 -25.42
C TRP A 156 5.22 8.87 -25.75
N THR A 157 5.87 7.85 -25.19
CA THR A 157 7.30 7.58 -25.39
C THR A 157 7.58 6.23 -26.04
N CYS A 158 6.56 5.37 -26.11
CA CYS A 158 6.68 4.01 -26.58
C CYS A 158 6.51 3.91 -28.10
N GLN A 159 7.06 2.86 -28.72
CA GLN A 159 7.13 2.71 -30.19
C GLN A 159 5.76 2.56 -30.85
N ASP A 160 4.82 1.96 -30.14
CA ASP A 160 3.45 1.77 -30.60
C ASP A 160 2.46 1.92 -29.45
N ALA A 161 1.18 1.77 -29.79
CA ALA A 161 0.07 1.95 -28.87
C ALA A 161 -0.02 0.85 -27.80
N LEU A 162 0.48 -0.35 -28.08
CA LEU A 162 0.50 -1.47 -27.15
C LEU A 162 1.52 -1.22 -26.04
N ASP A 163 2.75 -0.86 -26.41
CA ASP A 163 3.80 -0.53 -25.44
C ASP A 163 3.42 0.71 -24.61
N GLN A 164 2.74 1.69 -25.23
CA GLN A 164 2.23 2.86 -24.50
C GLN A 164 1.12 2.47 -23.50
N PHE A 165 0.25 1.53 -23.88
CA PHE A 165 -0.78 1.00 -22.99
C PHE A 165 -0.18 0.28 -21.79
N ASP A 166 0.83 -0.57 -22.00
CA ASP A 166 1.53 -1.28 -20.92
C ASP A 166 2.28 -0.32 -19.98
N LYS A 167 2.87 0.75 -20.53
CA LYS A 167 3.43 1.83 -19.73
C LYS A 167 2.37 2.49 -18.86
N LEU A 168 1.23 2.90 -19.43
CA LEU A 168 0.12 3.48 -18.66
C LEU A 168 -0.33 2.52 -17.54
N ARG A 169 -0.47 1.22 -17.82
CA ARG A 169 -0.81 0.22 -16.79
C ARG A 169 0.13 0.30 -15.57
N SER A 170 1.44 0.37 -15.80
CA SER A 170 2.46 0.53 -14.74
C SER A 170 2.36 1.88 -14.01
N VAL A 171 2.03 2.97 -14.72
CA VAL A 171 1.84 4.29 -14.10
C VAL A 171 0.73 4.25 -13.07
N PHE A 172 -0.40 3.67 -13.44
CA PHE A 172 -1.54 3.52 -12.54
C PHE A 172 -1.21 2.62 -11.34
N ASP A 173 -0.50 1.50 -11.55
CA ASP A 173 -0.04 0.60 -10.46
C ASP A 173 0.91 1.31 -9.46
N ALA A 174 1.83 2.14 -9.97
CA ALA A 174 2.83 2.81 -9.17
C ALA A 174 2.27 4.00 -8.37
N ALA A 175 1.23 4.65 -8.89
CA ALA A 175 0.64 5.83 -8.28
C ALA A 175 0.26 5.56 -6.80
N ALA A 176 -0.15 4.34 -6.46
CA ALA A 176 -0.51 3.88 -5.12
C ALA A 176 0.55 4.16 -4.03
N TYR A 177 1.84 4.04 -4.37
CA TYR A 177 2.93 3.98 -3.38
C TYR A 177 3.79 5.24 -3.29
N THR A 178 3.41 6.27 -4.02
CA THR A 178 4.26 7.41 -4.31
C THR A 178 4.10 8.50 -3.25
N GLY A 179 5.17 8.79 -2.49
CA GLY A 179 5.24 9.93 -1.58
C GLY A 179 5.74 11.22 -2.27
N GLU A 180 5.72 12.34 -1.55
CA GLU A 180 6.01 13.66 -2.14
C GLU A 180 7.39 13.76 -2.81
N TYR A 181 8.45 13.27 -2.17
CA TYR A 181 9.83 13.32 -2.71
C TYR A 181 10.42 11.95 -3.04
N PHE A 182 9.84 10.89 -2.50
CA PHE A 182 10.36 9.53 -2.60
C PHE A 182 9.19 8.54 -2.55
N GLN A 183 9.46 7.31 -2.98
CA GLN A 183 8.56 6.18 -2.82
C GLN A 183 9.17 5.21 -1.81
N ASN A 184 8.45 4.90 -0.74
CA ASN A 184 8.92 3.99 0.30
C ASN A 184 7.92 2.83 0.42
N ARG A 185 8.33 1.64 -0.03
CA ARG A 185 7.51 0.42 0.05
C ARG A 185 7.74 -0.32 1.38
N GLY A 186 7.62 0.40 2.50
CA GLY A 186 7.75 -0.19 3.84
C GLY A 186 9.17 -0.57 4.25
N LEU A 187 10.20 -0.03 3.59
CA LEU A 187 11.59 -0.21 4.04
C LEU A 187 11.89 0.63 5.29
N PHE A 188 11.32 1.83 5.36
CA PHE A 188 11.37 2.73 6.51
C PHE A 188 9.96 3.15 6.95
N ALA A 189 9.84 3.88 8.05
CA ALA A 189 8.61 4.55 8.46
C ALA A 189 8.53 5.93 7.77
N ASP A 190 7.42 6.23 7.11
CA ASP A 190 7.29 7.46 6.30
C ASP A 190 7.45 8.72 7.15
N HIS A 191 6.85 8.76 8.34
CA HIS A 191 7.02 9.87 9.29
C HIS A 191 8.48 10.04 9.73
N PHE A 192 9.21 8.93 9.91
CA PHE A 192 10.63 9.02 10.26
C PHE A 192 11.43 9.69 9.14
N LEU A 193 11.20 9.27 7.90
CA LEU A 193 11.87 9.88 6.74
C LEU A 193 11.49 11.36 6.56
N ARG A 194 10.22 11.72 6.74
CA ARG A 194 9.73 13.09 6.47
C ARG A 194 10.10 14.08 7.56
N ASP A 195 10.04 13.65 8.82
CA ASP A 195 10.09 14.56 9.97
C ASP A 195 11.35 14.35 10.81
N ARG A 196 11.76 13.10 11.06
CA ARG A 196 12.91 12.80 11.93
C ARG A 196 14.25 12.94 11.22
N LEU A 197 14.30 12.57 9.95
CA LEU A 197 15.51 12.65 9.16
C LEU A 197 16.06 14.08 9.07
N LYS A 198 15.16 15.08 9.03
CA LYS A 198 15.49 16.50 8.97
C LYS A 198 16.28 17.00 10.18
N ASP A 199 16.15 16.31 11.31
CA ASP A 199 16.87 16.62 12.52
C ASP A 199 18.28 15.99 12.59
N ASP A 200 18.58 15.03 11.69
CA ASP A 200 19.86 14.33 11.66
C ASP A 200 21.00 15.30 11.29
N ALA A 201 22.18 15.08 11.85
CA ALA A 201 23.34 15.92 11.54
C ALA A 201 23.68 15.91 10.04
N ALA A 202 23.53 14.76 9.37
CA ALA A 202 23.75 14.60 7.93
C ALA A 202 22.82 15.49 7.10
N TRP A 203 21.60 15.80 7.60
CA TRP A 203 20.68 16.69 6.91
C TRP A 203 21.22 18.12 6.78
N ARG A 204 22.16 18.53 7.63
CA ARG A 204 22.77 19.87 7.60
C ARG A 204 23.90 20.00 6.59
N ASP A 205 24.36 18.89 6.01
CA ASP A 205 25.42 18.91 5.00
C ASP A 205 24.99 19.72 3.76
N ASN A 206 25.93 20.30 3.02
CA ASN A 206 25.58 21.13 1.86
C ASN A 206 25.53 20.30 0.55
N PRO A 207 24.35 20.12 -0.08
CA PRO A 207 24.21 19.35 -1.31
C PRO A 207 24.57 20.13 -2.58
N SER A 208 24.75 21.45 -2.52
CA SER A 208 24.77 22.31 -3.73
C SER A 208 25.82 21.92 -4.76
N GLY A 209 27.01 21.49 -4.31
CA GLY A 209 28.07 21.03 -5.22
C GLY A 209 27.72 19.73 -5.94
N MET A 210 27.05 18.80 -5.25
CA MET A 210 26.56 17.56 -5.84
C MET A 210 25.35 17.82 -6.74
N PHE A 211 24.42 18.67 -6.30
CA PHE A 211 23.26 19.09 -7.07
C PHE A 211 23.67 19.67 -8.43
N ALA A 212 24.61 20.62 -8.44
CA ALA A 212 25.10 21.23 -9.68
C ALA A 212 25.73 20.19 -10.62
N PHE A 213 26.57 19.30 -10.08
CA PHE A 213 27.18 18.22 -10.84
C PHE A 213 26.14 17.31 -11.50
N VAL A 214 25.19 16.77 -10.73
CA VAL A 214 24.18 15.84 -11.26
C VAL A 214 23.27 16.56 -12.26
N ARG A 215 22.82 17.79 -11.96
CA ARG A 215 22.01 18.59 -12.87
C ARG A 215 22.69 18.78 -14.22
N ASP A 216 23.97 19.15 -14.20
CA ASP A 216 24.73 19.41 -15.42
C ASP A 216 25.01 18.09 -16.18
N LEU A 217 25.26 17.00 -15.47
CA LEU A 217 25.43 15.65 -16.04
C LEU A 217 24.17 15.17 -16.75
N LEU A 218 23.01 15.21 -16.07
CA LEU A 218 21.73 14.82 -16.67
C LEU A 218 21.35 15.74 -17.84
N ARG A 219 21.53 17.06 -17.71
CA ARG A 219 21.27 18.01 -18.80
C ARG A 219 22.12 17.72 -20.05
N ALA A 220 23.38 17.30 -19.87
CA ALA A 220 24.29 17.02 -20.98
C ALA A 220 24.04 15.65 -21.65
N GLY A 221 23.51 14.68 -20.90
CA GLY A 221 23.46 13.27 -21.29
C GLY A 221 22.07 12.69 -21.55
N GLN A 222 21.00 13.19 -20.91
CA GLN A 222 19.68 12.56 -20.93
C GLN A 222 19.14 12.31 -22.34
N GLY A 223 19.26 13.28 -23.25
CA GLY A 223 18.81 13.12 -24.64
C GLY A 223 19.67 12.16 -25.48
N LYS A 224 20.89 11.82 -25.01
CA LYS A 224 21.85 10.96 -25.72
C LYS A 224 21.82 9.51 -25.23
N TRP A 225 21.42 9.27 -23.98
CA TRP A 225 21.41 7.92 -23.38
C TRP A 225 20.24 7.07 -23.81
N GLN A 226 19.24 7.69 -24.44
CA GLN A 226 18.06 6.99 -24.86
C GLN A 226 18.36 5.92 -25.93
N GLY A 227 17.89 4.69 -25.67
CA GLY A 227 18.12 3.54 -26.56
C GLY A 227 19.58 3.10 -26.66
N GLN A 228 20.47 3.63 -25.82
CA GLN A 228 21.85 3.18 -25.74
C GLN A 228 21.96 1.95 -24.84
N GLY A 229 22.88 1.05 -25.19
CA GLY A 229 23.18 -0.13 -24.36
C GLY A 229 23.82 0.25 -23.02
N LYS A 230 23.73 -0.66 -22.06
CA LYS A 230 24.15 -0.49 -20.66
C LYS A 230 25.57 0.03 -20.51
N GLN A 231 26.51 -0.38 -21.36
CA GLN A 231 27.91 0.04 -21.28
C GLN A 231 28.09 1.56 -21.46
N VAL A 232 27.42 2.17 -22.45
CA VAL A 232 27.54 3.61 -22.73
C VAL A 232 27.06 4.43 -21.53
N ILE A 233 26.00 3.96 -20.89
CA ILE A 233 25.38 4.62 -19.74
C ILE A 233 26.23 4.44 -18.48
N CYS A 234 26.88 3.28 -18.33
CA CYS A 234 27.88 3.08 -17.28
C CYS A 234 28.99 4.12 -17.32
N GLU A 235 29.64 4.27 -18.47
CA GLU A 235 30.79 5.17 -18.64
C GLU A 235 30.40 6.65 -18.50
N GLN A 236 29.22 7.03 -18.99
CA GLN A 236 28.80 8.44 -19.05
C GLN A 236 27.99 8.93 -17.84
N LEU A 237 27.28 8.03 -17.15
CA LEU A 237 26.40 8.38 -16.04
C LEU A 237 26.84 7.72 -14.73
N TYR A 238 26.88 6.39 -14.69
CA TYR A 238 27.02 5.69 -13.41
C TYR A 238 28.41 5.83 -12.80
N GLU A 239 29.48 5.57 -13.56
CA GLU A 239 30.84 5.65 -13.03
C GLU A 239 31.20 7.07 -12.54
N PRO A 240 30.94 8.16 -13.29
CA PRO A 240 31.15 9.52 -12.79
C PRO A 240 30.31 9.84 -11.56
N THR A 241 29.06 9.37 -11.51
CA THR A 241 28.15 9.61 -10.39
C THR A 241 28.62 8.87 -9.14
N PHE A 242 28.97 7.59 -9.24
CA PHE A 242 29.52 6.81 -8.14
C PHE A 242 30.80 7.42 -7.60
N GLN A 243 31.70 7.86 -8.48
CA GLN A 243 32.92 8.55 -8.09
C GLN A 243 32.61 9.82 -7.28
N ARG A 244 31.64 10.63 -7.73
CA ARG A 244 31.26 11.87 -7.05
C ARG A 244 30.49 11.63 -5.73
N LEU A 245 29.77 10.52 -5.64
CA LEU A 245 29.16 10.01 -4.40
C LEU A 245 30.21 9.46 -3.41
N GLY A 246 31.48 9.40 -3.81
CA GLY A 246 32.61 8.98 -2.98
C GLY A 246 32.92 7.48 -3.05
N PHE A 247 32.35 6.76 -4.02
CA PHE A 247 32.69 5.35 -4.24
C PHE A 247 33.80 5.18 -5.26
N ARG A 248 34.56 4.11 -5.08
CA ARG A 248 35.34 3.47 -6.14
C ARG A 248 34.54 2.29 -6.68
N ALA A 249 33.91 2.49 -7.84
CA ALA A 249 33.16 1.45 -8.54
C ALA A 249 34.11 0.43 -9.19
N ILE A 250 33.89 -0.86 -8.92
CA ILE A 250 34.60 -1.97 -9.58
C ILE A 250 33.58 -2.84 -10.29
N VAL A 251 33.73 -2.99 -11.60
CA VAL A 251 32.90 -3.90 -12.41
C VAL A 251 33.06 -5.31 -11.86
N ASN A 252 31.94 -5.93 -11.52
CA ASN A 252 31.88 -7.28 -11.02
C ASN A 252 31.54 -8.22 -12.18
N ARG A 253 32.46 -9.12 -12.51
CA ARG A 253 32.29 -10.07 -13.62
C ARG A 253 31.89 -11.43 -13.05
N PRO A 254 30.82 -12.07 -13.56
CA PRO A 254 30.36 -13.33 -13.02
C PRO A 254 31.42 -14.42 -13.18
N SER A 255 31.70 -15.15 -12.08
CA SER A 255 32.64 -16.28 -12.07
C SER A 255 32.05 -17.56 -12.68
N LYS A 256 30.72 -17.66 -12.78
CA LYS A 256 29.94 -18.79 -13.30
C LYS A 256 28.70 -18.27 -14.04
N THR A 257 28.33 -18.94 -15.13
CA THR A 257 27.27 -18.51 -16.06
C THR A 257 25.85 -18.46 -15.46
N ASP A 258 25.61 -19.12 -14.32
CA ASP A 258 24.28 -19.25 -13.70
C ASP A 258 24.09 -18.42 -12.41
N GLN A 259 25.06 -17.60 -11.99
CA GLN A 259 24.91 -16.74 -10.80
C GLN A 259 24.53 -15.32 -11.17
N ILE A 260 23.40 -14.85 -10.65
CA ILE A 260 23.01 -13.44 -10.70
C ILE A 260 23.94 -12.68 -9.75
N GLN A 261 24.76 -11.79 -10.29
CA GLN A 261 25.64 -10.94 -9.49
C GLN A 261 25.39 -9.46 -9.75
N PRO A 262 25.59 -8.59 -8.75
CA PRO A 262 25.55 -7.15 -8.95
C PRO A 262 26.57 -6.73 -10.01
N ASP A 263 26.27 -5.70 -10.79
CA ASP A 263 27.16 -5.17 -11.83
C ASP A 263 28.40 -4.48 -11.26
N TYR A 264 28.24 -3.82 -10.11
CA TYR A 264 29.32 -3.12 -9.44
C TYR A 264 29.42 -3.51 -7.97
N LEU A 265 30.67 -3.68 -7.53
CA LEU A 265 31.03 -3.60 -6.12
C LEU A 265 31.53 -2.18 -5.84
N LEU A 266 30.83 -1.48 -4.95
CA LEU A 266 31.14 -0.10 -4.60
C LEU A 266 32.02 -0.08 -3.35
N LYS A 267 33.26 0.39 -3.52
CA LYS A 267 34.28 0.39 -2.47
C LYS A 267 34.55 1.79 -1.94
N ASP A 268 35.11 1.86 -0.75
CA ASP A 268 35.70 3.10 -0.24
C ASP A 268 37.12 3.35 -0.79
N ALA A 269 37.73 4.45 -0.37
CA ALA A 269 39.10 4.81 -0.74
C ALA A 269 40.15 3.79 -0.26
N SER A 270 39.87 3.02 0.79
CA SER A 270 40.76 1.96 1.31
C SER A 270 40.67 0.65 0.53
N GLY A 271 39.64 0.51 -0.31
CA GLY A 271 39.35 -0.72 -1.07
C GLY A 271 38.42 -1.69 -0.36
N LYS A 272 37.85 -1.31 0.79
CA LYS A 272 36.80 -2.07 1.47
C LYS A 272 35.50 -1.96 0.70
N ILE A 273 34.80 -3.07 0.51
CA ILE A 273 33.46 -3.08 -0.10
C ILE A 273 32.47 -2.46 0.90
N LEU A 274 31.77 -1.42 0.47
CA LEU A 274 30.71 -0.77 1.22
C LEU A 274 29.34 -1.34 0.86
N THR A 275 29.10 -1.53 -0.44
CA THR A 275 27.80 -1.96 -0.98
C THR A 275 27.96 -2.51 -2.40
N ALA A 276 26.87 -2.94 -3.01
CA ALA A 276 26.81 -3.39 -4.40
C ALA A 276 25.70 -2.65 -5.17
N ALA A 277 25.80 -2.60 -6.49
CA ALA A 277 24.81 -1.96 -7.34
C ALA A 277 24.46 -2.80 -8.58
N PHE A 278 23.16 -2.92 -8.85
CA PHE A 278 22.62 -3.31 -10.16
C PHE A 278 22.30 -2.04 -10.94
N VAL A 279 22.78 -1.97 -12.18
CA VAL A 279 22.52 -0.83 -13.05
C VAL A 279 21.89 -1.29 -14.35
N TYR A 280 21.03 -0.45 -14.89
CA TYR A 280 20.22 -0.76 -16.07
C TYR A 280 20.29 0.37 -17.10
N PRO A 281 19.86 0.12 -18.36
CA PRO A 281 19.72 1.19 -19.33
C PRO A 281 18.82 2.34 -18.85
N TRP A 282 19.00 3.52 -19.45
CA TRP A 282 18.35 4.76 -19.02
C TRP A 282 16.84 4.61 -19.14
N ASP A 283 16.13 4.84 -18.04
CA ASP A 283 14.66 4.77 -17.97
C ASP A 283 14.07 3.36 -18.23
N ARG A 284 14.88 2.30 -18.18
CA ARG A 284 14.41 0.89 -18.22
C ARG A 284 13.43 0.63 -17.08
N TRP A 285 12.35 -0.10 -17.35
CA TRP A 285 11.42 -0.50 -16.30
C TRP A 285 12.13 -1.38 -15.24
N LEU A 286 11.91 -1.13 -13.94
CA LEU A 286 12.62 -1.83 -12.85
C LEU A 286 11.79 -2.90 -12.12
N ASP A 287 10.47 -2.98 -12.36
CA ASP A 287 9.59 -3.92 -11.66
C ASP A 287 9.38 -5.25 -12.41
N GLY A 288 10.05 -5.45 -13.54
CA GLY A 288 9.92 -6.66 -14.32
C GLY A 288 10.85 -6.76 -15.55
N PRO A 289 10.59 -7.74 -16.41
CA PRO A 289 11.18 -7.88 -17.75
C PRO A 289 10.86 -6.67 -18.64
N ASP A 290 11.78 -6.25 -19.49
CA ASP A 290 11.63 -5.10 -20.38
C ASP A 290 12.17 -5.45 -21.77
N ILE A 291 11.30 -5.59 -22.77
CA ILE A 291 11.69 -6.01 -24.12
C ILE A 291 12.56 -4.98 -24.86
N HIS A 292 12.57 -3.71 -24.40
CA HIS A 292 13.42 -2.67 -24.96
C HIS A 292 14.82 -2.67 -24.36
N ASP A 293 15.04 -3.44 -23.29
CA ASP A 293 16.38 -3.71 -22.78
C ASP A 293 17.13 -4.59 -23.78
N VAL A 294 18.12 -3.98 -24.43
CA VAL A 294 18.99 -4.65 -25.41
C VAL A 294 19.92 -5.69 -24.78
N ASP A 295 20.15 -5.60 -23.48
CA ASP A 295 21.11 -6.43 -22.74
C ASP A 295 20.40 -7.56 -21.97
N ALA A 296 19.32 -7.26 -21.25
CA ALA A 296 18.66 -8.19 -20.33
C ALA A 296 17.10 -8.12 -20.35
N PRO A 297 16.45 -8.52 -21.47
CA PRO A 297 15.02 -8.31 -21.64
C PRO A 297 14.11 -9.19 -20.78
N ASP A 298 14.54 -10.41 -20.44
CA ASP A 298 13.76 -11.35 -19.60
C ASP A 298 14.06 -11.19 -18.08
N GLU A 299 14.98 -10.29 -17.70
CA GLU A 299 15.44 -10.15 -16.31
C GLU A 299 14.46 -9.34 -15.44
N ASN A 300 14.18 -9.83 -14.23
CA ASN A 300 13.47 -9.07 -13.19
C ASN A 300 14.48 -8.50 -12.17
N PRO A 301 14.71 -7.17 -12.14
CA PRO A 301 15.67 -6.55 -11.24
C PRO A 301 15.40 -6.79 -9.75
N GLY A 302 14.12 -6.81 -9.36
CA GLY A 302 13.70 -7.09 -7.98
C GLY A 302 14.10 -8.49 -7.53
N ALA A 303 13.97 -9.50 -8.39
CA ALA A 303 14.40 -10.85 -8.10
C ALA A 303 15.94 -10.97 -8.02
N CYS A 304 16.64 -10.22 -8.86
CA CYS A 304 18.11 -10.20 -8.89
C CYS A 304 18.70 -9.66 -7.59
N VAL A 305 18.16 -8.54 -7.09
CA VAL A 305 18.63 -7.95 -5.83
C VAL A 305 18.33 -8.83 -4.62
N VAL A 306 17.16 -9.48 -4.56
CA VAL A 306 16.83 -10.43 -3.47
C VAL A 306 17.83 -11.57 -3.43
N THR A 307 18.13 -12.16 -4.59
CA THR A 307 19.12 -13.25 -4.69
C THR A 307 20.49 -12.79 -4.17
N ALA A 308 20.94 -11.59 -4.56
CA ALA A 308 22.22 -11.05 -4.09
C ALA A 308 22.24 -10.75 -2.58
N LEU A 309 21.13 -10.29 -2.00
CA LEU A 309 20.99 -10.11 -0.54
C LEU A 309 21.09 -11.44 0.21
N ASP A 310 20.45 -12.49 -0.32
CA ASP A 310 20.41 -13.83 0.26
C ASP A 310 21.78 -14.50 0.24
N GLU A 311 22.51 -14.35 -0.87
CA GLU A 311 23.90 -14.79 -1.01
C GLU A 311 24.88 -13.97 -0.15
N GLY A 312 24.42 -12.88 0.46
CA GLY A 312 25.25 -12.03 1.33
C GLY A 312 26.26 -11.17 0.59
N GLN A 313 25.96 -10.78 -0.65
CA GLN A 313 26.82 -9.88 -1.44
C GLN A 313 27.00 -8.52 -0.74
N ALA A 314 25.95 -8.00 -0.12
CA ALA A 314 25.97 -6.83 0.75
C ALA A 314 24.74 -6.80 1.68
N VAL A 315 24.79 -5.99 2.74
CA VAL A 315 23.62 -5.74 3.62
C VAL A 315 22.63 -4.78 2.95
N TRP A 316 23.16 -3.78 2.25
CA TRP A 316 22.39 -2.80 1.47
C TRP A 316 22.78 -2.96 0.00
N ILE A 317 21.83 -2.87 -0.93
CA ILE A 317 22.11 -2.94 -2.38
C ILE A 317 21.34 -1.84 -3.10
N MET A 318 22.01 -1.18 -4.05
CA MET A 318 21.43 -0.18 -4.94
C MET A 318 20.91 -0.83 -6.23
N VAL A 319 19.79 -0.35 -6.74
CA VAL A 319 19.27 -0.71 -8.07
C VAL A 319 18.89 0.57 -8.80
N THR A 320 19.42 0.82 -10.00
CA THR A 320 19.12 2.06 -10.73
C THR A 320 19.05 1.90 -12.25
N ASN A 321 18.13 2.63 -12.88
CA ASN A 321 18.05 2.85 -14.32
C ASN A 321 18.50 4.29 -14.69
N GLY A 322 19.26 4.95 -13.82
CA GLY A 322 19.78 6.30 -14.00
C GLY A 322 18.81 7.37 -13.52
N ARG A 323 17.53 7.21 -13.84
CA ARG A 323 16.44 8.08 -13.39
C ARG A 323 15.98 7.70 -11.98
N LEU A 324 15.55 6.46 -11.80
CA LEU A 324 15.09 5.88 -10.55
C LEU A 324 16.27 5.24 -9.82
N TRP A 325 16.35 5.51 -8.52
CA TRP A 325 17.35 4.95 -7.62
C TRP A 325 16.65 4.26 -6.47
N ARG A 326 16.77 2.93 -6.41
CA ARG A 326 16.20 2.09 -5.37
C ARG A 326 17.28 1.62 -4.40
N LEU A 327 16.91 1.53 -3.14
CA LEU A 327 17.70 0.95 -2.06
C LEU A 327 16.94 -0.23 -1.47
N TYR A 328 17.62 -1.37 -1.38
CA TYR A 328 17.15 -2.59 -0.76
C TYR A 328 18.03 -2.94 0.44
N SER A 329 17.46 -3.65 1.42
CA SER A 329 18.16 -4.09 2.63
C SER A 329 17.91 -5.55 2.92
N ARG A 330 18.96 -6.24 3.40
CA ARG A 330 18.86 -7.58 3.96
C ARG A 330 18.04 -7.62 5.26
N HIS A 331 17.93 -6.48 5.95
CA HIS A 331 17.16 -6.34 7.18
C HIS A 331 15.67 -6.06 6.93
N ALA A 332 15.26 -5.85 5.68
CA ALA A 332 13.86 -5.62 5.34
C ALA A 332 13.00 -6.84 5.69
N HIS A 333 11.80 -6.58 6.22
CA HIS A 333 10.83 -7.63 6.56
C HIS A 333 10.43 -8.45 5.33
N ALA A 334 10.16 -7.80 4.19
CA ALA A 334 9.89 -8.44 2.90
C ALA A 334 10.89 -7.98 1.83
N ARG A 335 12.00 -8.71 1.66
CA ARG A 335 13.12 -8.31 0.79
C ARG A 335 12.75 -8.08 -0.69
N ALA A 336 11.72 -8.76 -1.19
CA ALA A 336 11.29 -8.67 -2.58
C ALA A 336 10.46 -7.41 -2.89
N THR A 337 9.72 -6.89 -1.91
CA THR A 337 8.74 -5.83 -2.12
C THR A 337 9.10 -4.56 -1.37
N SER A 338 9.93 -4.64 -0.32
CA SER A 338 10.37 -3.50 0.46
C SER A 338 11.62 -2.83 -0.08
N PHE A 339 11.43 -1.63 -0.61
CA PHE A 339 12.51 -0.76 -1.07
C PHE A 339 12.20 0.73 -0.84
N TYR A 340 13.25 1.52 -0.84
CA TYR A 340 13.19 2.98 -0.88
C TYR A 340 13.64 3.47 -2.25
N GLU A 341 12.84 4.31 -2.92
CA GLU A 341 13.08 4.78 -4.28
C GLU A 341 13.00 6.31 -4.38
N VAL A 342 13.90 6.91 -5.15
CA VAL A 342 13.86 8.34 -5.51
C VAL A 342 13.99 8.50 -7.02
N ASP A 343 13.13 9.34 -7.61
CA ASP A 343 13.28 9.83 -8.98
C ASP A 343 14.26 11.02 -8.96
N LEU A 344 15.49 10.78 -9.45
CA LEU A 344 16.57 11.75 -9.44
C LEU A 344 16.26 12.98 -10.28
N ALA A 345 15.58 12.83 -11.42
CA ALA A 345 15.24 13.95 -12.29
C ALA A 345 14.25 14.89 -11.60
N GLU A 346 13.30 14.34 -10.85
CA GLU A 346 12.38 15.14 -10.04
C GLU A 346 13.02 15.74 -8.79
N ALA A 347 13.90 15.00 -8.13
CA ALA A 347 14.62 15.49 -6.97
C ALA A 347 15.45 16.76 -7.28
N LEU A 348 15.82 16.97 -8.55
CA LEU A 348 16.53 18.16 -9.03
C LEU A 348 15.62 19.36 -9.33
N THR A 349 14.32 19.15 -9.52
CA THR A 349 13.37 20.21 -9.86
C THR A 349 12.46 20.60 -8.69
N ALA A 350 12.25 19.68 -7.74
CA ALA A 350 11.44 19.91 -6.56
C ALA A 350 12.20 20.65 -5.45
N SER A 351 11.53 21.61 -4.82
CA SER A 351 12.05 22.40 -3.70
C SER A 351 11.16 22.26 -2.47
N GLY A 352 11.73 22.22 -1.28
CA GLY A 352 10.98 22.29 -0.03
C GLY A 352 10.49 23.70 0.28
N ASP A 353 9.60 23.81 1.26
CA ASP A 353 9.06 25.11 1.72
C ASP A 353 10.16 26.02 2.26
N THR A 354 11.17 25.43 2.90
CA THR A 354 12.27 26.16 3.55
C THR A 354 13.64 25.82 2.98
N ASP A 355 13.76 24.72 2.24
CA ASP A 355 15.02 24.24 1.67
C ASP A 355 14.87 23.94 0.17
N PRO A 356 15.52 24.72 -0.72
CA PRO A 356 15.39 24.53 -2.17
C PRO A 356 15.93 23.18 -2.66
N ASN A 357 16.78 22.49 -1.87
CA ASN A 357 17.35 21.19 -2.21
C ASN A 357 16.73 20.05 -1.39
N GLU A 358 15.61 20.26 -0.69
CA GLU A 358 14.99 19.26 0.18
C GLU A 358 14.79 17.92 -0.55
N ALA A 359 14.18 17.94 -1.73
CA ALA A 359 13.95 16.74 -2.53
C ALA A 359 15.27 16.04 -2.90
N PHE A 360 16.29 16.80 -3.30
CA PHE A 360 17.60 16.28 -3.66
C PHE A 360 18.33 15.62 -2.48
N ARG A 361 18.11 16.08 -1.25
CA ARG A 361 18.72 15.48 -0.05
C ARG A 361 18.29 14.05 0.17
N TYR A 362 17.01 13.74 -0.09
CA TYR A 362 16.49 12.37 0.00
C TYR A 362 17.23 11.40 -0.93
N TRP A 363 17.66 11.86 -2.11
CA TRP A 363 18.56 11.07 -2.95
C TRP A 363 20.00 11.08 -2.41
N TRP A 364 20.59 12.26 -2.24
CA TRP A 364 22.02 12.39 -1.99
C TRP A 364 22.48 11.74 -0.67
N LEU A 365 21.69 11.87 0.39
CA LEU A 365 22.05 11.32 1.70
C LEU A 365 22.02 9.80 1.72
N PHE A 366 21.11 9.16 0.99
CA PHE A 366 20.95 7.71 0.97
C PHE A 366 21.93 7.03 0.01
N PHE A 367 22.29 7.69 -1.09
CA PHE A 367 23.13 7.08 -2.13
C PHE A 367 24.61 7.48 -2.07
N ARG A 368 25.07 8.29 -1.11
CA ARG A 368 26.51 8.61 -0.95
C ARG A 368 27.27 7.57 -0.12
N SER A 369 28.56 7.42 -0.37
CA SER A 369 29.46 6.49 0.35
C SER A 369 29.41 6.62 1.87
N ASP A 370 29.33 7.85 2.39
CA ASP A 370 29.20 8.14 3.83
C ASP A 370 27.98 7.48 4.51
N ALA A 371 26.94 7.13 3.74
CA ALA A 371 25.77 6.42 4.24
C ALA A 371 26.08 4.96 4.62
N TYR A 372 27.09 4.36 3.97
CA TYR A 372 27.47 2.96 4.07
C TYR A 372 28.71 2.72 4.94
N HIS A 373 29.40 3.79 5.35
CA HIS A 373 30.54 3.68 6.25
C HIS A 373 30.10 3.28 7.65
N ALA A 374 30.74 2.23 8.19
CA ALA A 374 30.51 1.77 9.55
C ALA A 374 30.90 2.84 10.58
N ARG A 375 30.02 3.10 11.54
CA ARG A 375 30.15 4.08 12.63
C ARG A 375 30.17 3.35 13.98
N GLY A 376 31.22 2.57 14.20
CA GLY A 376 31.37 1.75 15.42
C GLY A 376 30.50 0.49 15.39
N GLU A 377 30.03 0.06 16.57
CA GLU A 377 29.20 -1.15 16.72
C GLU A 377 27.76 -0.98 16.18
N ALA A 378 27.31 0.26 15.99
CA ALA A 378 25.94 0.59 15.56
C ALA A 378 25.70 0.44 14.04
N GLY A 379 26.65 -0.13 13.30
CA GLY A 379 26.56 -0.26 11.83
C GLY A 379 26.81 1.05 11.09
N CYS A 380 26.32 1.15 9.85
CA CYS A 380 26.42 2.36 9.04
C CYS A 380 25.28 3.34 9.32
N TRP A 381 25.27 4.50 8.66
CA TRP A 381 24.21 5.49 8.87
C TRP A 381 22.83 4.94 8.45
N LEU A 382 22.76 4.17 7.37
CA LEU A 382 21.52 3.51 6.95
C LEU A 382 20.97 2.54 8.00
N ASP A 383 21.85 1.80 8.69
CA ASP A 383 21.46 0.92 9.79
C ASP A 383 20.85 1.74 10.95
N GLY A 384 21.42 2.91 11.25
CA GLY A 384 20.88 3.85 12.24
C GLY A 384 19.50 4.41 11.85
N ILE A 385 19.30 4.78 10.58
CA ILE A 385 18.00 5.24 10.06
C ILE A 385 16.97 4.12 10.12
N PHE A 386 17.35 2.90 9.72
CA PHE A 386 16.50 1.72 9.77
C PHE A 386 16.08 1.39 11.21
N GLN A 387 17.04 1.36 12.15
CA GLN A 387 16.75 1.09 13.55
C GLN A 387 15.90 2.20 14.18
N GLY A 388 16.21 3.48 13.92
CA GLY A 388 15.43 4.61 14.42
C GLY A 388 13.98 4.60 13.94
N SER A 389 13.77 4.20 12.69
CA SER A 389 12.44 3.98 12.11
C SER A 389 11.67 2.88 12.85
N ARG A 390 12.30 1.72 13.11
CA ARG A 390 11.68 0.62 13.87
C ARG A 390 11.36 1.00 15.31
N ASP A 391 12.30 1.65 15.99
CA ASP A 391 12.13 2.10 17.37
C ASP A 391 10.99 3.12 17.49
N TYR A 392 10.86 4.02 16.51
CA TYR A 392 9.76 4.97 16.44
C TYR A 392 8.41 4.25 16.29
N ALA A 393 8.30 3.32 15.33
CA ALA A 393 7.07 2.55 15.11
C ALA A 393 6.66 1.76 16.36
N LYS A 394 7.63 1.14 17.04
CA LYS A 394 7.41 0.41 18.30
C LYS A 394 6.89 1.33 19.40
N ARG A 395 7.57 2.44 19.68
CA ARG A 395 7.15 3.41 20.72
C ARG A 395 5.77 3.99 20.41
N LEU A 396 5.48 4.29 19.14
CA LEU A 396 4.18 4.76 18.70
C LEU A 396 3.09 3.70 18.95
N GLY A 397 3.37 2.44 18.65
CA GLY A 397 2.50 1.30 18.97
C GLY A 397 2.20 1.16 20.46
N ASP A 398 3.23 1.26 21.31
CA ASP A 398 3.10 1.18 22.78
C ASP A 398 2.23 2.33 23.32
N ARG A 399 2.47 3.58 22.90
CA ARG A 399 1.66 4.73 23.32
C ARG A 399 0.22 4.65 22.83
N LEU A 400 0.01 4.16 21.60
CA LEU A 400 -1.33 3.95 21.06
C LEU A 400 -2.07 2.89 21.87
N LYS A 401 -1.39 1.80 22.22
CA LYS A 401 -1.94 0.74 23.10
C LYS A 401 -2.37 1.31 24.44
N ASP A 402 -1.50 2.02 25.15
CA ASP A 402 -1.82 2.58 26.47
C ASP A 402 -3.03 3.52 26.40
N ARG A 403 -3.07 4.39 25.39
CA ARG A 403 -4.19 5.31 25.17
C ARG A 403 -5.49 4.57 24.87
N ILE A 404 -5.43 3.49 24.10
CA ILE A 404 -6.60 2.67 23.82
C ILE A 404 -7.17 2.12 25.11
N PHE A 405 -6.33 1.58 25.98
CA PHE A 405 -6.76 0.90 27.21
C PHE A 405 -7.27 1.89 28.24
N ILE A 406 -6.57 3.02 28.41
CA ILE A 406 -6.83 3.96 29.49
C ILE A 406 -7.91 4.97 29.11
N THR A 407 -7.95 5.41 27.84
CA THR A 407 -8.79 6.56 27.45
C THR A 407 -9.82 6.24 26.38
N ILE A 408 -9.47 5.53 25.29
CA ILE A 408 -10.38 5.39 24.14
C ILE A 408 -11.43 4.31 24.42
N PHE A 409 -11.02 3.14 24.92
CA PHE A 409 -11.91 2.02 25.15
C PHE A 409 -12.97 2.35 26.22
N PRO A 410 -12.60 2.83 27.43
CA PRO A 410 -13.61 3.20 28.43
C PRO A 410 -14.56 4.29 27.92
N HIS A 411 -14.03 5.26 27.17
CA HIS A 411 -14.82 6.35 26.62
C HIS A 411 -15.84 5.91 25.56
N LEU A 412 -15.48 4.99 24.66
CA LEU A 412 -16.43 4.41 23.71
C LEU A 412 -17.51 3.58 24.43
N ALA A 413 -17.11 2.83 25.47
CA ALA A 413 -18.05 2.05 26.28
C ALA A 413 -19.05 2.95 27.03
N GLU A 414 -18.59 4.08 27.56
CA GLU A 414 -19.45 5.12 28.15
C GLU A 414 -20.45 5.67 27.12
N GLY A 415 -20.02 5.87 25.88
CA GLY A 415 -20.89 6.30 24.80
C GLY A 415 -22.03 5.32 24.52
N PHE A 416 -21.76 4.01 24.49
CA PHE A 416 -22.82 2.99 24.37
C PHE A 416 -23.75 3.01 25.58
N LEU A 417 -23.21 3.12 26.80
CA LEU A 417 -24.03 3.18 28.02
C LEU A 417 -24.91 4.43 28.06
N ALA A 418 -24.42 5.57 27.56
CA ALA A 418 -25.19 6.81 27.47
C ALA A 418 -26.41 6.64 26.56
N ASP A 419 -26.22 6.02 25.39
CA ASP A 419 -27.31 5.71 24.47
C ASP A 419 -28.27 4.64 25.04
N CYS A 420 -27.77 3.59 25.69
CA CYS A 420 -28.60 2.62 26.41
C CYS A 420 -29.50 3.32 27.45
N LYS A 421 -28.93 4.19 28.30
CA LYS A 421 -29.68 4.94 29.32
C LYS A 421 -30.75 5.82 28.70
N GLN A 422 -30.41 6.53 27.62
CA GLN A 422 -31.34 7.43 26.94
C GLN A 422 -32.51 6.67 26.27
N ARG A 423 -32.20 5.58 25.55
CA ARG A 423 -33.18 4.85 24.73
C ARG A 423 -34.00 3.83 25.51
N LEU A 424 -33.40 3.13 26.45
CA LEU A 424 -34.07 2.13 27.29
C LEU A 424 -34.62 2.71 28.61
N GLY A 425 -34.32 3.98 28.91
CA GLY A 425 -34.78 4.63 30.13
C GLY A 425 -34.18 4.04 31.41
N LEU A 426 -33.00 3.42 31.33
CA LEU A 426 -32.31 2.81 32.47
C LEU A 426 -31.89 3.89 33.47
N LYS A 427 -32.30 3.74 34.73
CA LYS A 427 -32.03 4.70 35.82
C LYS A 427 -31.01 4.21 36.86
N GLY A 428 -30.49 2.99 36.70
CA GLY A 428 -29.54 2.36 37.62
C GLY A 428 -28.09 2.32 37.12
N GLU A 429 -27.19 1.82 37.97
CA GLU A 429 -25.85 1.39 37.55
C GLU A 429 -25.96 0.19 36.59
N PRO A 430 -25.10 0.09 35.58
CA PRO A 430 -25.13 -1.01 34.62
C PRO A 430 -24.84 -2.34 35.32
N THR A 431 -25.60 -3.36 34.96
CA THR A 431 -25.42 -4.74 35.44
C THR A 431 -24.15 -5.37 34.87
N GLU A 432 -23.62 -6.43 35.49
CA GLU A 432 -22.46 -7.16 34.95
C GLU A 432 -22.71 -7.70 33.54
N GLY A 433 -23.94 -8.14 33.23
CA GLY A 433 -24.32 -8.59 31.89
C GLY A 433 -24.27 -7.46 30.86
N GLU A 434 -24.84 -6.30 31.18
CA GLU A 434 -24.79 -5.11 30.31
C GLU A 434 -23.35 -4.64 30.09
N LEU A 435 -22.51 -4.66 31.13
CA LEU A 435 -21.08 -4.33 31.01
C LEU A 435 -20.34 -5.32 30.12
N ALA A 436 -20.69 -6.61 30.16
CA ALA A 436 -20.11 -7.62 29.28
C ALA A 436 -20.51 -7.41 27.82
N ASP A 437 -21.80 -7.13 27.55
CA ASP A 437 -22.28 -6.85 26.19
C ASP A 437 -21.67 -5.56 25.63
N VAL A 438 -21.60 -4.50 26.44
CA VAL A 438 -20.94 -3.23 26.07
C VAL A 438 -19.45 -3.45 25.82
N PHE A 439 -18.76 -4.26 26.62
CA PHE A 439 -17.35 -4.58 26.41
C PHE A 439 -17.13 -5.22 25.04
N GLU A 440 -17.92 -6.24 24.71
CA GLU A 440 -17.81 -6.98 23.44
C GLU A 440 -18.15 -6.11 22.21
N ALA A 441 -19.18 -5.26 22.35
CA ALA A 441 -19.55 -4.30 21.33
C ALA A 441 -18.46 -3.22 21.13
N THR A 442 -17.92 -2.70 22.23
CA THR A 442 -16.82 -1.71 22.19
C THR A 442 -15.57 -2.30 21.56
N LEU A 443 -15.22 -3.54 21.92
CA LEU A 443 -14.10 -4.26 21.34
C LEU A 443 -14.28 -4.41 19.82
N THR A 444 -15.46 -4.82 19.37
CA THR A 444 -15.76 -4.99 17.94
C THR A 444 -15.77 -3.66 17.19
N LEU A 445 -16.34 -2.60 17.75
CA LEU A 445 -16.32 -1.26 17.16
C LEU A 445 -14.87 -0.77 17.01
N LEU A 446 -14.05 -0.92 18.06
CA LEU A 446 -12.63 -0.54 18.03
C LEU A 446 -11.86 -1.31 16.94
N TYR A 447 -12.13 -2.61 16.79
CA TYR A 447 -11.50 -3.42 15.74
C TYR A 447 -11.87 -2.91 14.34
N ARG A 448 -13.15 -2.58 14.11
CA ARG A 448 -13.60 -2.01 12.83
C ARG A 448 -12.91 -0.67 12.54
N LEU A 449 -12.76 0.19 13.54
CA LEU A 449 -12.07 1.48 13.39
C LEU A 449 -10.58 1.32 13.08
N LEU A 450 -9.88 0.47 13.84
CA LEU A 450 -8.46 0.21 13.62
C LEU A 450 -8.21 -0.48 12.27
N PHE A 451 -9.10 -1.40 11.86
CA PHE A 451 -9.04 -2.01 10.54
C PHE A 451 -9.17 -0.96 9.43
N LEU A 452 -10.16 -0.05 9.50
CA LEU A 452 -10.31 1.02 8.51
C LEU A 452 -9.09 1.96 8.48
N LEU A 453 -8.60 2.40 9.64
CA LEU A 453 -7.40 3.25 9.73
C LEU A 453 -6.20 2.58 9.07
N TYR A 454 -6.02 1.28 9.32
CA TYR A 454 -4.94 0.48 8.75
C TYR A 454 -5.12 0.28 7.23
N ALA A 455 -6.30 -0.14 6.78
CA ALA A 455 -6.59 -0.45 5.40
C ALA A 455 -6.55 0.80 4.50
N GLU A 456 -7.14 1.92 4.95
CA GLU A 456 -7.05 3.20 4.23
C GLU A 456 -5.61 3.72 4.18
N SER A 457 -4.82 3.58 5.26
CA SER A 457 -3.41 4.02 5.27
C SER A 457 -2.52 3.23 4.30
N ARG A 458 -2.89 2.00 3.94
CA ARG A 458 -2.17 1.14 3.00
C ARG A 458 -2.76 1.15 1.60
N ASP A 459 -3.71 2.05 1.32
CA ASP A 459 -4.43 2.11 0.05
C ASP A 459 -5.11 0.77 -0.32
N LEU A 460 -5.44 -0.06 0.67
CA LEU A 460 -6.18 -1.33 0.47
C LEU A 460 -7.68 -1.10 0.22
N LEU A 461 -8.15 0.11 0.49
CA LEU A 461 -9.51 0.57 0.20
C LEU A 461 -9.45 1.65 -0.88
N PRO A 462 -10.57 1.95 -1.58
CA PRO A 462 -10.60 2.85 -2.73
C PRO A 462 -10.43 4.34 -2.39
N ILE A 463 -9.44 4.71 -1.55
CA ILE A 463 -9.28 6.06 -0.98
C ILE A 463 -9.09 7.17 -2.02
N ARG A 464 -8.67 6.80 -3.23
CA ARG A 464 -8.44 7.67 -4.39
C ARG A 464 -9.67 7.89 -5.25
N GLU A 465 -10.68 7.04 -5.07
CA GLU A 465 -11.97 7.17 -5.73
C GLU A 465 -12.74 8.29 -5.04
N ALA A 466 -13.12 9.34 -5.78
CA ALA A 466 -13.78 10.50 -5.19
C ALA A 466 -15.01 10.15 -4.30
N PRO A 467 -15.88 9.19 -4.68
CA PRO A 467 -17.00 8.78 -3.83
C PRO A 467 -16.57 8.17 -2.49
N TYR A 468 -15.61 7.25 -2.49
CA TYR A 468 -15.12 6.62 -1.27
C TYR A 468 -14.26 7.59 -0.45
N GLY A 469 -13.39 8.36 -1.09
CA GLY A 469 -12.57 9.38 -0.44
C GLY A 469 -13.41 10.38 0.36
N ALA A 470 -14.57 10.80 -0.15
CA ALA A 470 -15.50 11.67 0.56
C ALA A 470 -16.20 10.97 1.76
N ALA A 471 -16.46 9.68 1.66
CA ALA A 471 -17.10 8.88 2.72
C ALA A 471 -16.10 8.35 3.78
N SER A 472 -14.81 8.29 3.45
CA SER A 472 -13.75 7.60 4.19
C SER A 472 -13.58 8.03 5.65
N LEU A 473 -13.02 7.14 6.46
CA LEU A 473 -12.60 7.45 7.83
C LEU A 473 -11.49 8.51 7.83
N LYS A 474 -10.62 8.53 6.81
CA LYS A 474 -9.66 9.61 6.57
C LYS A 474 -10.35 10.97 6.50
N LYS A 475 -11.43 11.11 5.74
CA LYS A 475 -12.16 12.38 5.64
C LYS A 475 -12.82 12.75 6.96
N ILE A 476 -13.43 11.77 7.64
CA ILE A 476 -14.04 11.95 8.96
C ILE A 476 -13.01 12.46 9.99
N LYS A 477 -11.82 11.83 10.07
CA LYS A 477 -10.79 12.25 11.05
C LYS A 477 -10.19 13.62 10.72
N GLU A 478 -10.07 14.00 9.45
CA GLU A 478 -9.61 15.32 9.03
C GLU A 478 -10.61 16.40 9.46
N GLU A 479 -11.92 16.19 9.23
CA GLU A 479 -12.98 17.10 9.69
C GLU A 479 -12.98 17.28 11.22
N ILE A 480 -12.79 16.19 11.97
CA ILE A 480 -12.69 16.22 13.44
C ILE A 480 -11.43 17.01 13.86
N ALA A 481 -10.29 16.75 13.22
CA ALA A 481 -9.04 17.43 13.54
C ALA A 481 -9.12 18.95 13.27
N GLU A 482 -9.78 19.38 12.20
CA GLU A 482 -10.04 20.79 11.91
C GLU A 482 -10.83 21.48 13.04
N ARG A 483 -11.85 20.79 13.59
CA ARG A 483 -12.65 21.29 14.71
C ARG A 483 -11.87 21.30 16.03
N ALA A 484 -11.03 20.31 16.27
CA ALA A 484 -10.19 20.22 17.45
C ALA A 484 -9.07 21.27 17.47
N GLY A 485 -8.46 21.53 16.31
CA GLY A 485 -7.24 22.32 16.17
C GLY A 485 -6.05 21.63 16.88
N VAL A 486 -5.23 22.41 17.57
CA VAL A 486 -4.04 21.92 18.31
C VAL A 486 -4.33 21.63 19.80
N ALA A 487 -5.60 21.50 20.19
CA ALA A 487 -5.97 21.27 21.58
C ALA A 487 -5.61 19.85 22.05
N LEU A 488 -5.33 19.70 23.34
CA LEU A 488 -4.94 18.44 23.98
C LEU A 488 -5.66 18.30 25.33
N GLY A 489 -5.77 17.06 25.82
CA GLY A 489 -6.33 16.75 27.14
C GLY A 489 -7.73 17.33 27.34
N GLU A 490 -7.99 17.92 28.51
CA GLU A 490 -9.31 18.48 28.84
C GLU A 490 -9.76 19.58 27.86
N VAL A 491 -8.82 20.38 27.32
CA VAL A 491 -9.15 21.44 26.36
C VAL A 491 -9.63 20.87 25.02
N LEU A 492 -9.07 19.74 24.60
CA LEU A 492 -9.56 18.99 23.43
C LEU A 492 -11.01 18.54 23.68
N ASP A 493 -11.25 17.97 24.86
CA ASP A 493 -12.56 17.42 25.22
C ASP A 493 -13.63 18.51 25.28
N GLU A 494 -13.30 19.69 25.82
CA GLU A 494 -14.17 20.86 25.81
C GLU A 494 -14.48 21.36 24.39
N ARG A 495 -13.47 21.47 23.53
CA ARG A 495 -13.66 21.95 22.15
C ARG A 495 -14.52 21.01 21.34
N LEU A 496 -14.18 19.72 21.35
CA LEU A 496 -14.98 18.71 20.66
C LEU A 496 -16.36 18.56 21.30
N GLY A 497 -16.49 18.71 22.62
CA GLY A 497 -17.76 18.70 23.32
C GLY A 497 -18.70 19.86 22.95
N LYS A 498 -18.14 21.00 22.51
CA LYS A 498 -18.90 22.14 21.93
C LYS A 498 -19.23 21.93 20.46
N ALA A 499 -18.36 21.25 19.70
CA ALA A 499 -18.54 21.01 18.27
C ALA A 499 -19.49 19.84 17.96
N TYR A 500 -19.56 18.84 18.85
CA TYR A 500 -20.32 17.61 18.65
C TYR A 500 -21.28 17.33 19.81
N SER A 501 -22.50 16.92 19.45
CA SER A 501 -23.59 16.63 20.39
C SER A 501 -23.34 15.35 21.19
N ALA A 502 -23.82 15.34 22.43
CA ALA A 502 -23.86 14.13 23.26
C ALA A 502 -25.10 13.26 23.01
N GLN A 503 -25.95 13.62 22.04
CA GLN A 503 -27.20 12.94 21.73
C GLN A 503 -27.34 12.58 20.25
N GLU A 504 -26.78 13.38 19.33
CA GLU A 504 -26.81 13.08 17.90
C GLU A 504 -25.82 11.96 17.57
N THR A 505 -26.11 11.21 16.51
CA THR A 505 -25.34 10.02 16.09
C THR A 505 -24.94 10.07 14.62
N GLY A 506 -24.79 11.27 14.05
CA GLY A 506 -24.50 11.44 12.62
C GLY A 506 -23.14 10.88 12.20
N LEU A 507 -22.10 11.01 13.04
CA LEU A 507 -20.80 10.39 12.81
C LEU A 507 -20.89 8.87 12.90
N HIS A 508 -21.63 8.35 13.88
CA HIS A 508 -21.85 6.91 13.99
C HIS A 508 -22.55 6.36 12.75
N ASP A 509 -23.56 7.05 12.23
CA ASP A 509 -24.28 6.63 11.02
C ASP A 509 -23.39 6.64 9.78
N ARG A 510 -22.45 7.60 9.68
CA ARG A 510 -21.42 7.59 8.62
C ARG A 510 -20.49 6.37 8.73
N LEU A 511 -20.07 6.01 9.95
CA LEU A 511 -19.25 4.81 10.18
C LEU A 511 -20.01 3.52 9.84
N VAL A 512 -21.28 3.42 10.23
CA VAL A 512 -22.12 2.26 9.91
C VAL A 512 -22.23 2.07 8.40
N ARG A 513 -22.39 3.14 7.61
CA ARG A 513 -22.39 3.02 6.14
C ARG A 513 -21.08 2.46 5.59
N LEU A 514 -19.94 2.85 6.15
CA LEU A 514 -18.65 2.26 5.79
C LEU A 514 -18.61 0.78 6.17
N PHE A 515 -19.11 0.40 7.35
CA PHE A 515 -19.15 -1.00 7.77
C PHE A 515 -20.09 -1.86 6.90
N GLU A 516 -21.24 -1.31 6.50
CA GLU A 516 -22.17 -1.96 5.57
C GLU A 516 -21.53 -2.16 4.20
N ALA A 517 -20.83 -1.15 3.69
CA ALA A 517 -20.04 -1.29 2.49
C ALA A 517 -19.03 -2.44 2.66
N MET A 518 -18.23 -2.45 3.74
CA MET A 518 -17.23 -3.51 4.02
C MET A 518 -17.83 -4.92 4.04
N ASP A 519 -19.02 -5.07 4.61
CA ASP A 519 -19.72 -6.34 4.75
C ASP A 519 -20.28 -6.84 3.40
N LYS A 520 -20.99 -5.97 2.68
CA LYS A 520 -21.83 -6.36 1.53
C LYS A 520 -21.29 -5.93 0.16
N GLY A 521 -20.20 -5.19 0.14
CA GLY A 521 -19.76 -4.45 -1.04
C GLY A 521 -20.61 -3.20 -1.29
N ASP A 522 -20.06 -2.25 -2.01
CA ASP A 522 -20.79 -1.07 -2.49
C ASP A 522 -20.22 -0.63 -3.85
N PRO A 523 -20.96 -0.84 -4.96
CA PRO A 523 -20.52 -0.42 -6.29
C PRO A 523 -20.36 1.09 -6.45
N VAL A 524 -21.11 1.89 -5.69
CA VAL A 524 -21.04 3.37 -5.72
C VAL A 524 -19.74 3.84 -5.08
N LEU A 525 -19.29 3.16 -4.03
CA LEU A 525 -18.00 3.41 -3.37
C LEU A 525 -16.85 2.62 -4.00
N ASN A 526 -17.12 1.84 -5.05
CA ASN A 526 -16.18 0.94 -5.68
C ASN A 526 -15.55 -0.08 -4.71
N MET A 527 -16.36 -0.61 -3.81
CA MET A 527 -15.91 -1.37 -2.64
C MET A 527 -16.27 -2.87 -2.80
N PRO A 528 -15.30 -3.79 -2.86
CA PRO A 528 -15.55 -5.23 -3.00
C PRO A 528 -16.09 -5.85 -1.70
N THR A 529 -16.75 -7.01 -1.80
CA THR A 529 -17.14 -7.76 -0.60
C THR A 529 -15.91 -8.28 0.13
N TYR A 530 -15.60 -7.72 1.29
CA TYR A 530 -14.54 -8.22 2.15
C TYR A 530 -15.00 -9.36 3.08
N ASN A 531 -16.31 -9.65 3.08
CA ASN A 531 -17.00 -10.77 3.74
C ASN A 531 -16.29 -11.23 5.02
N GLY A 532 -16.63 -10.64 6.15
CA GLY A 532 -15.87 -10.87 7.37
C GLY A 532 -16.77 -10.71 8.56
N GLY A 533 -16.99 -11.78 9.32
CA GLY A 533 -17.83 -11.75 10.53
C GLY A 533 -17.60 -10.54 11.45
N LEU A 534 -16.41 -9.91 11.41
CA LEU A 534 -16.11 -8.61 12.01
C LEU A 534 -17.07 -7.47 11.60
N PHE A 535 -17.38 -7.33 10.31
CA PHE A 535 -18.23 -6.29 9.75
C PHE A 535 -19.70 -6.70 9.60
N ASN A 536 -20.11 -7.90 10.07
CA ASN A 536 -21.49 -8.38 9.94
C ASN A 536 -22.52 -7.31 10.34
N THR A 537 -23.36 -6.93 9.37
CA THR A 537 -24.45 -5.96 9.50
C THR A 537 -25.84 -6.60 9.38
N THR A 538 -25.91 -7.88 9.02
CA THR A 538 -27.16 -8.65 8.91
C THR A 538 -27.11 -9.89 9.79
N PRO A 539 -27.11 -9.70 11.12
CA PRO A 539 -27.07 -10.82 12.03
C PRO A 539 -28.35 -11.66 11.96
N ASP A 540 -28.21 -12.97 12.09
CA ASP A 540 -29.33 -13.89 12.29
C ASP A 540 -29.84 -13.84 13.74
N ASP A 541 -30.86 -14.63 14.09
CA ASP A 541 -31.42 -14.71 15.45
C ASP A 541 -30.73 -15.74 16.35
N SER A 542 -29.62 -16.36 15.91
CA SER A 542 -28.94 -17.39 16.69
C SER A 542 -28.22 -16.81 17.91
N ASP A 543 -28.04 -17.65 18.94
CA ASP A 543 -27.27 -17.33 20.15
C ASP A 543 -25.76 -17.52 19.98
N ARG A 544 -25.24 -17.42 18.76
CA ARG A 544 -23.79 -17.36 18.55
C ARG A 544 -23.26 -16.00 19.00
N ARG A 545 -22.07 -15.99 19.62
CA ARG A 545 -21.44 -14.77 20.19
C ARG A 545 -21.35 -13.65 19.14
N GLU A 546 -20.84 -13.97 17.95
CA GLU A 546 -20.72 -13.05 16.81
C GLU A 546 -22.06 -12.40 16.40
N GLN A 547 -23.16 -13.15 16.45
CA GLN A 547 -24.49 -12.70 16.05
C GLN A 547 -25.10 -11.79 17.12
N ARG A 548 -24.93 -12.12 18.41
CA ARG A 548 -25.35 -11.24 19.52
C ARG A 548 -24.67 -9.87 19.46
N ILE A 549 -23.35 -9.84 19.24
CA ILE A 549 -22.59 -8.59 19.17
C ILE A 549 -23.05 -7.75 17.99
N ALA A 550 -23.22 -8.36 16.82
CA ALA A 550 -23.71 -7.66 15.63
C ALA A 550 -25.15 -7.10 15.84
N ARG A 551 -26.04 -7.80 16.55
CA ARG A 551 -27.35 -7.28 16.93
C ARG A 551 -27.22 -6.07 17.86
N PHE A 552 -26.36 -6.15 18.87
CA PHE A 552 -26.10 -5.04 19.78
C PHE A 552 -25.63 -3.79 19.01
N LEU A 553 -24.65 -3.93 18.11
CA LEU A 553 -24.10 -2.83 17.32
C LEU A 553 -25.10 -2.25 16.30
N ARG A 554 -26.10 -3.02 15.89
CA ARG A 554 -27.20 -2.53 15.06
C ARG A 554 -28.20 -1.71 15.88
N ASP A 555 -28.49 -2.16 17.10
CA ASP A 555 -29.57 -1.63 17.92
C ASP A 555 -29.12 -0.48 18.85
N HIS A 556 -27.81 -0.32 19.07
CA HIS A 556 -27.19 0.69 19.92
C HIS A 556 -26.15 1.52 19.16
N LYS A 557 -26.14 2.83 19.38
CA LYS A 557 -25.27 3.80 18.70
C LYS A 557 -24.45 4.60 19.70
N VAL A 558 -23.23 4.95 19.32
CA VAL A 558 -22.38 5.85 20.11
C VAL A 558 -22.63 7.30 19.68
N PRO A 559 -22.94 8.24 20.60
CA PRO A 559 -23.15 9.64 20.24
C PRO A 559 -21.91 10.34 19.68
N ASP A 560 -22.12 11.37 18.86
CA ASP A 560 -21.10 12.03 18.04
C ASP A 560 -19.94 12.58 18.85
N ARG A 561 -20.20 13.13 20.04
CA ARG A 561 -19.14 13.59 20.95
C ARG A 561 -18.15 12.48 21.28
N TYR A 562 -18.66 11.29 21.60
CA TYR A 562 -17.83 10.16 22.01
C TYR A 562 -17.05 9.60 20.81
N ILE A 563 -17.70 9.49 19.65
CA ILE A 563 -17.04 9.09 18.40
C ILE A 563 -15.94 10.08 18.02
N ALA A 564 -16.21 11.39 18.07
CA ALA A 564 -15.26 12.42 17.67
C ALA A 564 -14.00 12.40 18.54
N GLN A 565 -14.16 12.36 19.87
CA GLN A 565 -13.03 12.30 20.81
C GLN A 565 -12.24 11.00 20.66
N ALA A 566 -12.91 9.85 20.47
CA ALA A 566 -12.25 8.58 20.24
C ALA A 566 -11.46 8.55 18.92
N ILE A 567 -12.07 8.98 17.81
CA ILE A 567 -11.40 9.04 16.50
C ILE A 567 -10.21 9.99 16.55
N ASP A 568 -10.33 11.14 17.20
CA ASP A 568 -9.23 12.10 17.30
C ASP A 568 -8.01 11.49 18.01
N ARG A 569 -8.26 10.86 19.16
CA ARG A 569 -7.23 10.18 19.97
C ARG A 569 -6.61 8.97 19.25
N LEU A 570 -7.38 8.27 18.41
CA LEU A 570 -6.89 7.21 17.52
C LEU A 570 -6.09 7.76 16.33
N SER A 571 -6.33 9.02 15.94
CA SER A 571 -5.83 9.57 14.68
C SER A 571 -4.58 10.41 14.85
N ARG A 572 -4.38 11.05 16.01
CA ARG A 572 -3.29 12.01 16.22
C ARG A 572 -2.49 11.71 17.48
N ASP A 573 -1.18 11.89 17.42
CA ASP A 573 -0.27 11.77 18.56
C ASP A 573 0.59 13.03 18.71
N LEU A 574 1.03 13.30 19.93
CA LEU A 574 1.99 14.35 20.20
C LEU A 574 3.38 13.83 19.85
N ASP A 575 4.03 14.50 18.92
CA ASP A 575 5.39 14.16 18.55
C ASP A 575 6.35 14.44 19.72
N GLU A 576 7.10 13.44 20.16
CA GLU A 576 7.97 13.52 21.35
C GLU A 576 9.03 14.62 21.28
N ARG A 577 9.36 15.14 20.09
CA ARG A 577 10.44 16.12 19.90
C ARG A 577 9.93 17.48 19.48
N THR A 578 9.03 17.54 18.50
CA THR A 578 8.46 18.83 18.04
C THR A 578 7.36 19.31 18.98
N LEU A 579 6.82 18.42 19.81
CA LEU A 579 5.64 18.63 20.65
C LEU A 579 4.40 19.04 19.84
N GLY A 580 4.45 18.85 18.52
CA GLY A 580 3.35 19.10 17.61
C GLY A 580 2.38 17.92 17.58
N LEU A 581 1.10 18.22 17.42
CA LEU A 581 0.08 17.20 17.24
C LEU A 581 0.06 16.77 15.77
N VAL A 582 0.46 15.53 15.50
CA VAL A 582 0.62 14.97 14.15
C VAL A 582 -0.30 13.78 13.94
N PHE A 583 -0.66 13.49 12.69
CA PHE A 583 -1.43 12.28 12.39
C PHE A 583 -0.57 11.02 12.54
N ILE A 584 -1.16 9.99 13.13
CA ILE A 584 -0.58 8.66 13.26
C ILE A 584 -0.59 8.01 11.87
N ASP A 585 0.60 7.59 11.42
CA ASP A 585 0.76 6.82 10.19
C ASP A 585 0.63 5.32 10.47
N TYR A 586 -0.58 4.80 10.30
CA TYR A 586 -0.88 3.37 10.47
C TYR A 586 -0.16 2.47 9.46
N ARG A 587 0.41 3.01 8.36
CA ARG A 587 1.25 2.26 7.42
C ARG A 587 2.55 1.77 8.08
N SER A 588 3.09 2.57 8.99
CA SER A 588 4.31 2.24 9.74
C SER A 588 4.10 1.23 10.86
N LEU A 589 2.85 1.02 11.29
CA LEU A 589 2.52 0.01 12.30
C LEU A 589 2.45 -1.37 11.65
N GLU A 590 3.26 -2.29 12.12
CA GLU A 590 3.17 -3.71 11.77
C GLU A 590 1.84 -4.33 12.26
N VAL A 591 1.35 -5.36 11.57
CA VAL A 591 0.15 -6.14 11.98
C VAL A 591 0.29 -6.65 13.42
N ARG A 592 1.52 -6.99 13.82
CA ARG A 592 1.88 -7.48 15.16
C ARG A 592 1.53 -6.47 16.26
N HIS A 593 1.78 -5.18 16.03
CA HIS A 593 1.46 -4.12 17.00
C HIS A 593 -0.05 -4.06 17.27
N LEU A 594 -0.88 -4.15 16.23
CA LEU A 594 -2.34 -4.22 16.38
C LEU A 594 -2.78 -5.50 17.10
N GLY A 595 -2.18 -6.64 16.78
CA GLY A 595 -2.43 -7.90 17.49
C GLY A 595 -2.20 -7.78 19.00
N SER A 596 -1.15 -7.08 19.42
CA SER A 596 -0.82 -6.88 20.84
C SER A 596 -1.83 -6.01 21.61
N ILE A 597 -2.52 -5.10 20.92
CA ILE A 597 -3.60 -4.27 21.48
C ILE A 597 -4.80 -5.16 21.76
N TYR A 598 -5.17 -5.97 20.77
CA TYR A 598 -6.30 -6.88 20.81
C TYR A 598 -6.17 -7.97 21.85
N GLU A 599 -5.04 -8.67 21.86
CA GLU A 599 -4.75 -9.69 22.85
C GLU A 599 -4.75 -9.11 24.26
N GLY A 600 -4.13 -7.93 24.44
CA GLY A 600 -4.12 -7.27 25.72
C GLY A 600 -5.52 -6.91 26.21
N LEU A 601 -6.42 -6.45 25.35
CA LEU A 601 -7.79 -6.09 25.74
C LEU A 601 -8.60 -7.30 26.20
N LEU A 602 -8.38 -8.48 25.63
CA LEU A 602 -9.09 -9.72 26.01
C LEU A 602 -8.84 -10.14 27.47
N GLU A 603 -7.78 -9.62 28.11
CA GLU A 603 -7.50 -9.87 29.54
C GLU A 603 -8.32 -9.00 30.50
N PHE A 604 -9.12 -8.05 29.98
CA PHE A 604 -9.82 -7.07 30.80
C PHE A 604 -11.32 -7.29 30.80
N LYS A 605 -11.95 -6.81 31.88
CA LYS A 605 -13.40 -6.66 31.98
C LYS A 605 -13.75 -5.22 32.27
N LEU A 606 -14.90 -4.82 31.75
CA LEU A 606 -15.48 -3.52 32.03
C LEU A 606 -16.09 -3.52 33.45
N LYS A 607 -15.73 -2.53 34.28
CA LYS A 607 -16.31 -2.33 35.62
C LYS A 607 -16.72 -0.88 35.81
N ALA A 608 -17.74 -0.65 36.63
CA ALA A 608 -18.12 0.66 37.12
C ALA A 608 -17.47 0.92 38.49
N ALA A 609 -16.91 2.10 38.70
CA ALA A 609 -16.26 2.46 39.95
C ALA A 609 -17.29 2.79 41.05
N GLY A 610 -17.34 2.01 42.13
CA GLY A 610 -18.24 2.27 43.28
C GLY A 610 -17.78 3.41 44.19
N GLU A 611 -16.49 3.75 44.15
CA GLU A 611 -15.83 4.85 44.87
C GLU A 611 -14.67 5.39 44.03
N ASP A 612 -14.07 6.52 44.41
CA ASP A 612 -12.90 7.06 43.71
C ASP A 612 -11.73 6.07 43.81
N LEU A 613 -11.14 5.72 42.68
CA LEU A 613 -10.05 4.76 42.56
C LEU A 613 -8.75 5.46 42.17
N THR A 614 -7.63 4.92 42.61
CA THR A 614 -6.28 5.28 42.17
C THR A 614 -5.53 4.04 41.71
N THR A 615 -4.40 4.21 41.03
CA THR A 615 -3.56 3.09 40.59
C THR A 615 -2.41 2.85 41.59
N GLN A 616 -2.15 1.57 41.90
CA GLN A 616 -0.98 1.15 42.66
C GLN A 616 -0.20 0.11 41.87
N ALA A 617 1.09 0.36 41.67
CA ALA A 617 2.01 -0.59 41.04
C ALA A 617 2.25 -1.80 41.97
N ASP A 618 1.93 -2.99 41.48
CA ASP A 618 2.18 -4.28 42.13
C ASP A 618 2.93 -5.20 41.15
N LYS A 619 4.18 -5.56 41.49
CA LYS A 619 5.01 -6.54 40.78
C LYS A 619 4.91 -6.46 39.24
N ASN A 620 5.18 -5.28 38.68
CA ASN A 620 5.17 -4.94 37.24
C ASN A 620 3.79 -4.68 36.59
N GLN A 621 2.70 -4.51 37.35
CA GLN A 621 1.39 -4.09 36.80
C GLN A 621 0.69 -3.05 37.67
N GLU A 622 -0.09 -2.17 37.05
CA GLU A 622 -0.94 -1.20 37.76
C GLU A 622 -2.29 -1.84 38.13
N ARG A 623 -2.66 -1.76 39.40
CA ARG A 623 -3.97 -2.23 39.90
C ARG A 623 -4.78 -1.05 40.42
N TYR A 624 -6.04 -0.99 40.03
CA TYR A 624 -7.00 -0.06 40.63
C TYR A 624 -7.32 -0.48 42.06
N ILE A 625 -7.14 0.47 42.99
CA ILE A 625 -7.52 0.34 44.39
C ILE A 625 -8.34 1.56 44.81
N PRO A 626 -9.23 1.42 45.79
CA PRO A 626 -9.89 2.58 46.40
C PRO A 626 -8.90 3.65 46.83
N LEU A 627 -9.20 4.91 46.54
CA LEU A 627 -8.39 6.05 46.97
C LEU A 627 -8.23 6.07 48.50
N SER A 628 -9.26 5.59 49.21
CA SER A 628 -9.28 5.39 50.67
C SER A 628 -8.21 4.40 51.17
N GLN A 629 -7.74 3.48 50.31
CA GLN A 629 -6.75 2.44 50.64
C GLN A 629 -5.34 2.77 50.12
N ALA A 630 -5.17 3.91 49.44
CA ALA A 630 -3.89 4.32 48.86
C ALA A 630 -2.88 4.73 49.95
N LYS A 631 -1.71 4.08 49.97
CA LYS A 631 -0.60 4.49 50.82
C LYS A 631 0.07 5.73 50.23
N ALA A 632 0.06 6.85 50.95
CA ALA A 632 0.75 8.08 50.55
C ALA A 632 2.26 7.80 50.32
N LYS A 633 2.74 7.99 49.10
CA LYS A 633 4.19 8.00 48.82
C LYS A 633 4.76 9.35 49.26
N ARG A 634 5.83 9.32 50.08
CA ARG A 634 6.64 10.48 50.55
C ARG A 634 6.26 11.83 49.92
N GLY A 635 5.33 12.55 50.55
CA GLY A 635 5.02 13.96 50.24
C GLY A 635 4.07 14.24 49.08
N LYS A 636 3.49 13.24 48.39
CA LYS A 636 2.42 13.44 47.41
C LYS A 636 1.14 12.73 47.85
N GLN A 637 0.02 13.46 47.88
CA GLN A 637 -1.31 12.85 48.04
C GLN A 637 -1.60 12.00 46.79
N ALA A 638 -2.26 10.85 46.98
CA ALA A 638 -2.75 10.06 45.85
C ALA A 638 -3.92 10.81 45.19
N GLU A 639 -3.97 10.83 43.87
CA GLU A 639 -5.05 11.45 43.10
C GLU A 639 -5.99 10.35 42.58
N ALA A 640 -7.27 10.70 42.44
CA ALA A 640 -8.26 9.83 41.82
C ALA A 640 -7.96 9.74 40.31
N VAL A 641 -7.71 8.52 39.83
CA VAL A 641 -7.48 8.21 38.42
C VAL A 641 -8.81 7.84 37.73
N VAL A 642 -9.72 7.22 38.48
CA VAL A 642 -11.10 6.91 38.04
C VAL A 642 -12.04 7.39 39.14
N ARG A 643 -12.99 8.24 38.81
CA ARG A 643 -13.96 8.78 39.77
C ARG A 643 -15.12 7.82 39.96
N LYS A 644 -15.80 7.93 41.10
CA LYS A 644 -17.02 7.17 41.36
C LYS A 644 -18.03 7.33 40.21
N GLY A 645 -18.52 6.21 39.69
CA GLY A 645 -19.49 6.13 38.60
C GLY A 645 -18.87 6.06 37.21
N GLU A 646 -17.56 6.32 37.06
CA GLU A 646 -16.85 6.17 35.79
C GLU A 646 -16.59 4.71 35.47
N ILE A 647 -16.48 4.43 34.18
CA ILE A 647 -16.22 3.09 33.67
C ILE A 647 -14.73 2.92 33.46
N TYR A 648 -14.19 1.75 33.80
CA TYR A 648 -12.78 1.45 33.62
C TYR A 648 -12.55 -0.03 33.27
N LEU A 649 -11.38 -0.30 32.71
CA LEU A 649 -10.91 -1.66 32.45
C LEU A 649 -10.21 -2.22 33.69
N SER A 650 -10.70 -3.35 34.18
CA SER A 650 -10.11 -4.07 35.31
C SER A 650 -9.46 -5.36 34.82
N ASN A 651 -8.21 -5.60 35.25
CA ASN A 651 -7.50 -6.86 34.99
C ASN A 651 -7.70 -7.82 36.17
N ASP A 652 -8.22 -9.02 35.94
CA ASP A 652 -8.35 -10.04 36.98
C ASP A 652 -7.16 -11.01 36.95
N LYS A 653 -6.27 -10.93 37.96
CA LYS A 653 -5.03 -11.74 38.09
C LYS A 653 -5.23 -13.26 37.96
N ALA A 654 -6.44 -13.77 38.17
CA ALA A 654 -6.76 -15.19 38.03
C ALA A 654 -6.86 -15.62 36.56
N GLU A 655 -7.35 -14.77 35.66
CA GLU A 655 -7.52 -15.10 34.25
C GLU A 655 -6.17 -15.14 33.51
N ARG A 656 -5.23 -14.25 33.82
CA ARG A 656 -3.88 -14.22 33.20
C ARG A 656 -3.05 -15.50 33.40
N ARG A 657 -3.23 -16.20 34.53
CA ARG A 657 -2.61 -17.51 34.80
C ARG A 657 -3.42 -18.67 34.22
N ALA A 658 -4.72 -18.47 34.01
CA ALA A 658 -5.62 -19.48 33.45
C ALA A 658 -5.63 -19.48 31.91
N SER A 659 -5.42 -18.32 31.26
CA SER A 659 -5.39 -18.16 29.80
C SER A 659 -4.01 -18.41 29.18
N GLY A 660 -2.93 -18.22 29.94
CA GLY A 660 -1.55 -18.42 29.44
C GLY A 660 -1.10 -17.38 28.41
N SER A 661 -1.78 -16.24 28.31
CA SER A 661 -1.53 -15.17 27.32
C SER A 661 -0.21 -14.43 27.59
N TYR A 662 0.90 -15.04 27.19
CA TYR A 662 2.22 -14.40 27.18
C TYR A 662 2.69 -14.25 25.75
N TYR A 663 2.96 -13.01 25.37
CA TYR A 663 3.61 -12.71 24.10
C TYR A 663 4.99 -13.38 24.03
N THR A 664 5.24 -14.10 22.94
CA THR A 664 6.55 -14.73 22.68
C THR A 664 7.44 -13.74 21.93
N PRO A 665 8.64 -13.39 22.47
CA PRO A 665 9.58 -12.47 21.82
C PRO A 665 9.98 -12.87 20.40
N ASP A 666 10.18 -11.91 19.50
CA ASP A 666 10.51 -12.14 18.08
C ASP A 666 11.67 -13.11 17.86
N PRO A 667 12.84 -12.99 18.54
CA PRO A 667 13.95 -13.90 18.29
C PRO A 667 13.61 -15.36 18.60
N ILE A 668 12.63 -15.60 19.48
CA ILE A 668 12.15 -16.94 19.82
C ILE A 668 11.19 -17.43 18.75
N VAL A 669 10.24 -16.59 18.30
CA VAL A 669 9.27 -16.95 17.26
C VAL A 669 9.97 -17.22 15.93
N GLU A 670 10.81 -16.30 15.47
CA GLU A 670 11.61 -16.44 14.25
C GLU A 670 12.46 -17.72 14.29
N TYR A 671 13.15 -17.96 15.42
CA TYR A 671 13.95 -19.17 15.60
C TYR A 671 13.09 -20.43 15.54
N ILE A 672 11.97 -20.50 16.28
CA ILE A 672 11.11 -21.68 16.30
C ILE A 672 10.53 -21.95 14.92
N VAL A 673 10.02 -20.92 14.22
CA VAL A 673 9.49 -21.08 12.85
C VAL A 673 10.59 -21.58 11.92
N ALA A 674 11.78 -20.97 11.95
CA ALA A 674 12.90 -21.38 11.12
C ALA A 674 13.35 -22.82 11.40
N GLN A 675 13.33 -23.28 12.65
CA GLN A 675 13.73 -24.64 13.03
C GLN A 675 12.64 -25.70 12.84
N THR A 676 11.36 -25.32 12.75
CA THR A 676 10.23 -26.25 12.63
C THR A 676 9.64 -26.29 11.23
N VAL A 677 9.26 -25.13 10.68
CA VAL A 677 8.71 -24.99 9.32
C VAL A 677 9.83 -25.08 8.28
N GLY A 678 11.01 -24.52 8.58
CA GLY A 678 12.16 -24.47 7.67
C GLY A 678 12.55 -25.83 7.10
N PRO A 679 12.91 -26.84 7.92
CA PRO A 679 13.35 -28.14 7.40
C PRO A 679 12.29 -28.83 6.54
N VAL A 680 11.01 -28.77 6.93
CA VAL A 680 9.90 -29.37 6.18
C VAL A 680 9.72 -28.69 4.83
N LEU A 681 9.82 -27.36 4.80
CA LEU A 681 9.72 -26.58 3.57
C LEU A 681 10.92 -26.83 2.66
N ASP A 682 12.14 -26.85 3.20
CA ASP A 682 13.37 -27.07 2.45
C ASP A 682 13.37 -28.49 1.82
N GLU A 683 13.00 -29.53 2.57
CA GLU A 683 12.85 -30.90 2.03
C GLU A 683 11.85 -30.94 0.87
N LYS A 684 10.70 -30.29 1.05
CA LYS A 684 9.65 -30.21 0.04
C LYS A 684 10.11 -29.48 -1.23
N LEU A 685 10.77 -28.33 -1.08
CA LEU A 685 11.27 -27.54 -2.19
C LEU A 685 12.37 -28.29 -2.95
N GLU A 686 13.30 -28.94 -2.25
CA GLU A 686 14.33 -29.77 -2.90
C GLU A 686 13.73 -30.94 -3.69
N ALA A 687 12.70 -31.61 -3.15
CA ALA A 687 11.97 -32.64 -3.87
C ALA A 687 11.29 -32.10 -5.15
N LEU A 688 10.71 -30.89 -5.08
CA LEU A 688 10.06 -30.24 -6.22
C LEU A 688 11.04 -29.73 -7.28
N ARG A 689 12.29 -29.38 -6.93
CA ARG A 689 13.28 -28.85 -7.89
C ARG A 689 13.45 -29.71 -9.13
N VAL A 690 13.45 -31.03 -8.98
CA VAL A 690 13.64 -31.96 -10.10
C VAL A 690 12.51 -31.85 -11.11
N ASP A 691 11.27 -31.72 -10.64
CA ASP A 691 10.10 -31.58 -11.50
C ASP A 691 10.02 -30.17 -12.11
N PHE A 692 10.33 -29.12 -11.34
CA PHE A 692 10.39 -27.74 -11.84
C PHE A 692 11.46 -27.56 -12.94
N ARG A 693 12.62 -28.23 -12.86
CA ARG A 693 13.61 -28.24 -13.96
C ARG A 693 13.07 -28.87 -15.25
N LYS A 694 12.13 -29.82 -15.16
CA LYS A 694 11.51 -30.42 -16.35
C LYS A 694 10.54 -29.46 -17.02
N VAL A 695 9.92 -28.55 -16.27
CA VAL A 695 8.97 -27.55 -16.80
C VAL A 695 9.63 -26.72 -17.90
N ARG A 696 10.87 -26.25 -17.70
CA ARG A 696 11.58 -25.46 -18.72
C ARG A 696 11.79 -26.25 -20.02
N LYS A 697 12.19 -27.52 -19.91
CA LYS A 697 12.35 -28.39 -21.09
C LYS A 697 11.02 -28.62 -21.81
N THR A 698 9.93 -28.82 -21.07
CA THR A 698 8.59 -28.91 -21.66
C THR A 698 8.24 -27.63 -22.39
N PHE A 699 8.45 -26.47 -21.76
CA PHE A 699 8.17 -25.17 -22.36
C PHE A 699 8.98 -24.93 -23.64
N ASP A 700 10.29 -25.14 -23.62
CA ASP A 700 11.16 -24.96 -24.79
C ASP A 700 10.72 -25.88 -25.95
N ASN A 701 10.33 -27.12 -25.64
CA ASN A 701 9.78 -28.05 -26.63
C ASN A 701 8.45 -27.57 -27.21
N GLU A 702 7.55 -27.03 -26.39
CA GLU A 702 6.27 -26.50 -26.85
C GLU A 702 6.44 -25.22 -27.68
N VAL A 703 7.40 -24.35 -27.33
CA VAL A 703 7.78 -23.19 -28.16
C VAL A 703 8.27 -23.67 -29.52
N GLN A 704 9.22 -24.61 -29.57
CA GLN A 704 9.73 -25.14 -30.83
C GLN A 704 8.63 -25.75 -31.70
N LYS A 705 7.72 -26.53 -31.10
CA LYS A 705 6.56 -27.10 -31.81
C LYS A 705 5.63 -26.01 -32.34
N ALA A 706 5.30 -25.01 -31.54
CA ALA A 706 4.41 -23.92 -31.92
C ALA A 706 5.04 -22.98 -32.97
N THR A 707 6.38 -22.86 -33.00
CA THR A 707 7.07 -22.14 -34.08
C THR A 707 7.10 -22.95 -35.38
N ALA A 708 7.37 -24.26 -35.30
CA ALA A 708 7.42 -25.14 -36.48
C ALA A 708 6.03 -25.39 -37.08
N TYR A 709 5.01 -25.48 -36.23
CA TYR A 709 3.61 -25.73 -36.58
C TYR A 709 2.72 -24.72 -35.86
N PRO A 710 2.61 -23.48 -36.38
CA PRO A 710 1.80 -22.44 -35.75
C PRO A 710 0.33 -22.86 -35.66
N PRO A 711 -0.35 -22.50 -34.56
CA PRO A 711 -1.81 -22.58 -34.47
C PRO A 711 -2.48 -21.83 -35.63
N GLN A 712 -3.67 -22.28 -36.04
CA GLN A 712 -4.41 -21.66 -37.14
C GLN A 712 -4.59 -20.14 -36.92
N GLY A 713 -4.18 -19.34 -37.90
CA GLY A 713 -4.29 -17.88 -37.87
C GLY A 713 -3.15 -17.14 -37.16
N VAL A 714 -2.14 -17.86 -36.67
CA VAL A 714 -0.99 -17.27 -35.98
C VAL A 714 0.23 -17.25 -36.89
N SER A 715 0.90 -16.10 -36.99
CA SER A 715 2.15 -15.95 -37.73
C SER A 715 3.32 -16.61 -36.97
N PRO A 716 4.21 -17.37 -37.63
CA PRO A 716 5.45 -17.87 -37.02
C PRO A 716 6.36 -16.78 -36.45
N LYS A 717 6.18 -15.52 -36.90
CA LYS A 717 6.97 -14.36 -36.44
C LYS A 717 6.37 -13.70 -35.19
N ASP A 718 5.13 -14.03 -34.85
CA ASP A 718 4.44 -13.51 -33.68
C ASP A 718 4.88 -14.30 -32.43
N LYS A 719 6.03 -13.89 -31.90
CA LYS A 719 6.71 -14.56 -30.79
C LYS A 719 5.84 -14.59 -29.53
N GLU A 720 4.99 -13.59 -29.34
CA GLU A 720 4.17 -13.45 -28.14
C GLU A 720 3.04 -14.49 -28.12
N VAL A 721 2.32 -14.63 -29.22
CA VAL A 721 1.24 -15.62 -29.33
C VAL A 721 1.81 -17.04 -29.23
N ILE A 722 2.93 -17.32 -29.89
CA ILE A 722 3.64 -18.61 -29.77
C ILE A 722 4.01 -18.91 -28.31
N ARG A 723 4.59 -17.92 -27.61
CA ARG A 723 4.97 -18.05 -26.20
C ARG A 723 3.75 -18.39 -25.34
N ARG A 724 2.61 -17.72 -25.55
CA ARG A 724 1.36 -17.95 -24.82
C ARG A 724 0.84 -19.38 -24.98
N PHE A 725 0.78 -19.89 -26.21
CA PHE A 725 0.39 -21.27 -26.47
C PHE A 725 1.30 -22.29 -25.77
N ALA A 726 2.60 -22.04 -25.77
CA ALA A 726 3.56 -22.90 -25.08
C ALA A 726 3.37 -22.86 -23.56
N VAL A 727 3.08 -21.70 -22.97
CA VAL A 727 2.75 -21.56 -21.53
C VAL A 727 1.52 -22.38 -21.17
N GLU A 728 0.40 -22.26 -21.92
CA GLU A 728 -0.83 -23.00 -21.63
C GLU A 728 -0.63 -24.53 -21.65
N LYS A 729 0.08 -25.04 -22.66
CA LYS A 729 0.37 -26.48 -22.80
C LYS A 729 1.29 -26.97 -21.69
N THR A 730 2.29 -26.16 -21.34
CA THR A 730 3.21 -26.45 -20.24
C THR A 730 2.45 -26.51 -18.91
N TYR A 731 1.58 -25.54 -18.63
CA TYR A 731 0.75 -25.53 -17.43
C TYR A 731 -0.17 -26.75 -17.35
N ALA A 732 -0.86 -27.09 -18.45
CA ALA A 732 -1.76 -28.23 -18.47
C ALA A 732 -1.05 -29.55 -18.11
N THR A 733 0.23 -29.67 -18.49
CA THR A 733 1.07 -30.83 -18.21
C THR A 733 1.55 -30.88 -16.76
N HIS A 734 1.81 -29.73 -16.14
CA HIS A 734 2.48 -29.62 -14.83
C HIS A 734 1.61 -28.98 -13.74
N ARG A 735 0.28 -28.95 -13.93
CA ARG A 735 -0.67 -28.31 -12.99
C ARG A 735 -0.65 -28.91 -11.59
N ASP A 736 -0.29 -30.19 -11.45
CA ASP A 736 -0.18 -30.89 -10.16
C ASP A 736 0.89 -30.26 -9.26
N LEU A 737 1.93 -29.66 -9.86
CA LEU A 737 2.99 -28.99 -9.12
C LEU A 737 2.47 -27.77 -8.34
N VAL A 738 1.39 -27.14 -8.78
CA VAL A 738 0.78 -26.01 -8.06
C VAL A 738 0.15 -26.47 -6.76
N GLU A 739 -0.66 -27.53 -6.82
CA GLU A 739 -1.29 -28.12 -5.64
C GLU A 739 -0.22 -28.66 -4.68
N ARG A 740 0.76 -29.41 -5.21
CA ARG A 740 1.89 -29.92 -4.42
C ARG A 740 2.71 -28.81 -3.79
N LEU A 741 2.86 -27.64 -4.42
CA LEU A 741 3.58 -26.53 -3.80
C LEU A 741 2.80 -25.95 -2.61
N PHE A 742 1.49 -25.71 -2.78
CA PHE A 742 0.65 -25.05 -1.77
C PHE A 742 0.00 -25.96 -0.72
N ASP A 743 0.18 -27.28 -0.77
CA ASP A 743 -0.44 -28.21 0.18
C ASP A 743 0.18 -28.25 1.61
N LEU A 744 1.08 -27.32 1.94
CA LEU A 744 1.67 -27.20 3.28
C LEU A 744 0.64 -26.63 4.27
N ARG A 745 0.50 -27.25 5.45
CA ARG A 745 -0.39 -26.79 6.52
C ARG A 745 0.39 -26.56 7.81
N VAL A 746 0.21 -25.39 8.40
CA VAL A 746 0.76 -25.03 9.71
C VAL A 746 -0.40 -24.93 10.70
N LEU A 747 -0.25 -25.55 11.87
CA LEU A 747 -1.25 -25.53 12.94
C LEU A 747 -0.61 -24.98 14.21
N ASP A 748 -1.17 -23.89 14.72
CA ASP A 748 -0.92 -23.40 16.06
C ASP A 748 -2.20 -23.60 16.91
N PRO A 749 -2.25 -24.62 17.79
CA PRO A 749 -3.44 -24.93 18.56
C PRO A 749 -3.71 -23.94 19.71
N ALA A 750 -2.79 -23.01 19.98
CA ALA A 750 -2.89 -22.03 21.06
C ALA A 750 -2.44 -20.64 20.57
N MET A 751 -2.88 -20.26 19.37
CA MET A 751 -2.29 -19.17 18.59
C MET A 751 -2.31 -17.79 19.23
N GLY A 752 -3.18 -17.54 20.22
CA GLY A 752 -3.32 -16.20 20.83
C GLY A 752 -3.59 -15.14 19.76
N SER A 753 -2.70 -14.15 19.66
CA SER A 753 -2.71 -13.10 18.62
C SER A 753 -2.37 -13.60 17.21
N GLY A 754 -2.02 -14.88 17.04
CA GLY A 754 -1.61 -15.47 15.77
C GLY A 754 -0.14 -15.23 15.44
N HIS A 755 0.69 -14.82 16.39
CA HIS A 755 2.07 -14.36 16.13
C HIS A 755 2.92 -15.40 15.38
N PHE A 756 2.86 -16.67 15.79
CA PHE A 756 3.54 -17.77 15.09
C PHE A 756 2.98 -18.02 13.68
N LEU A 757 1.67 -17.88 13.49
CA LEU A 757 1.04 -18.08 12.18
C LEU A 757 1.40 -16.97 11.20
N VAL A 758 1.44 -15.72 11.67
CA VAL A 758 1.89 -14.58 10.87
C VAL A 758 3.36 -14.78 10.45
N GLU A 759 4.24 -15.10 11.40
CA GLU A 759 5.65 -15.37 11.09
C GLU A 759 5.82 -16.57 10.16
N ALA A 760 5.04 -17.64 10.35
CA ALA A 760 5.09 -18.80 9.46
C ALA A 760 4.65 -18.45 8.03
N VAL A 761 3.61 -17.62 7.86
CA VAL A 761 3.18 -17.14 6.54
C VAL A 761 4.27 -16.31 5.88
N ASP A 762 4.87 -15.37 6.61
CA ASP A 762 5.97 -14.53 6.12
C ASP A 762 7.15 -15.41 5.67
N PHE A 763 7.61 -16.31 6.56
CA PHE A 763 8.72 -17.22 6.30
C PHE A 763 8.48 -18.14 5.10
N ILE A 764 7.29 -18.74 5.00
CA ILE A 764 6.92 -19.60 3.86
C ILE A 764 6.90 -18.79 2.58
N THR A 765 6.28 -17.61 2.59
CA THR A 765 6.14 -16.75 1.41
C THR A 765 7.51 -16.36 0.85
N ASP A 766 8.41 -15.91 1.70
CA ASP A 766 9.79 -15.56 1.32
C ASP A 766 10.51 -16.75 0.66
N ARG A 767 10.45 -17.93 1.27
CA ARG A 767 11.08 -19.15 0.74
C ARG A 767 10.47 -19.61 -0.59
N LEU A 768 9.15 -19.52 -0.72
CA LEU A 768 8.45 -19.84 -1.97
C LEU A 768 8.84 -18.87 -3.09
N LEU A 769 8.93 -17.57 -2.79
CA LEU A 769 9.36 -16.56 -3.77
C LEU A 769 10.79 -16.83 -4.26
N THR A 770 11.74 -17.07 -3.34
CA THR A 770 13.12 -17.44 -3.72
C THR A 770 13.16 -18.69 -4.59
N PHE A 771 12.37 -19.72 -4.25
CA PHE A 771 12.29 -20.94 -5.05
C PHE A 771 11.71 -20.68 -6.45
N LEU A 772 10.59 -19.96 -6.55
CA LEU A 772 9.94 -19.66 -7.82
C LEU A 772 10.80 -18.77 -8.72
N ASN A 773 11.55 -17.83 -8.14
CA ASN A 773 12.48 -16.97 -8.88
C ASN A 773 13.62 -17.76 -9.53
N ALA A 774 14.04 -18.89 -8.93
CA ALA A 774 15.01 -19.80 -9.56
C ALA A 774 14.43 -20.53 -10.79
N PHE A 775 13.11 -20.47 -11.01
CA PHE A 775 12.40 -21.07 -12.13
C PHE A 775 11.47 -20.04 -12.82
N PRO A 776 12.01 -19.11 -13.63
CA PRO A 776 11.21 -18.05 -14.26
C PRO A 776 10.02 -18.55 -15.08
N ILE A 777 10.15 -19.75 -15.66
CA ILE A 777 9.03 -20.46 -16.29
C ILE A 777 8.57 -21.56 -15.34
N ASN A 778 7.41 -21.35 -14.70
CA ASN A 778 6.81 -22.30 -13.77
C ASN A 778 5.28 -22.29 -13.87
N PRO A 779 4.58 -23.38 -13.48
CA PRO A 779 3.13 -23.47 -13.56
C PRO A 779 2.40 -22.63 -12.51
N VAL A 780 3.09 -22.18 -11.46
CA VAL A 780 2.51 -21.45 -10.33
C VAL A 780 2.18 -20.02 -10.73
N THR A 781 3.08 -19.33 -11.42
CA THR A 781 2.82 -17.98 -11.97
C THR A 781 1.56 -17.99 -12.84
N PHE A 782 1.41 -18.99 -13.71
CA PHE A 782 0.21 -19.13 -14.54
C PHE A 782 -1.06 -19.39 -13.72
N ALA A 783 -0.99 -20.25 -12.70
CA ALA A 783 -2.13 -20.48 -11.81
C ALA A 783 -2.54 -19.21 -11.04
N LEU A 784 -1.56 -18.43 -10.57
CA LEU A 784 -1.80 -17.16 -9.88
C LEU A 784 -2.45 -16.13 -10.82
N GLU A 785 -1.94 -15.97 -12.04
CA GLU A 785 -2.55 -15.10 -13.06
C GLU A 785 -4.00 -15.49 -13.34
N ARG A 786 -4.25 -16.80 -13.47
CA ARG A 786 -5.58 -17.32 -13.73
C ARG A 786 -6.54 -17.13 -12.56
N THR A 787 -6.09 -17.34 -11.33
CA THR A 787 -6.88 -17.07 -10.11
C THR A 787 -7.16 -15.57 -10.00
N ARG A 788 -6.17 -14.71 -10.25
CA ARG A 788 -6.33 -13.25 -10.29
C ARG A 788 -7.41 -12.85 -11.29
N ASN A 789 -7.35 -13.37 -12.52
CA ASN A 789 -8.37 -13.09 -13.54
C ASN A 789 -9.77 -13.56 -13.09
N SER A 790 -9.89 -14.74 -12.49
CA SER A 790 -11.16 -15.24 -11.97
C SER A 790 -11.73 -14.35 -10.85
N ILE A 791 -10.88 -13.87 -9.93
CA ILE A 791 -11.30 -12.97 -8.85
C ILE A 791 -11.78 -11.65 -9.44
N LEU A 792 -10.99 -11.06 -10.34
CA LEU A 792 -11.35 -9.81 -10.97
C LEU A 792 -12.68 -9.95 -11.75
N GLU A 793 -12.91 -11.09 -12.41
CA GLU A 793 -14.15 -11.34 -13.17
C GLU A 793 -15.36 -11.33 -12.23
N SER A 794 -15.27 -12.03 -11.10
CA SER A 794 -16.31 -12.03 -10.06
C SER A 794 -16.56 -10.63 -9.48
N LEU A 795 -15.51 -9.83 -9.28
CA LEU A 795 -15.64 -8.46 -8.80
C LEU A 795 -16.32 -7.55 -9.84
N GLY A 796 -15.98 -7.71 -11.11
CA GLY A 796 -16.63 -7.00 -12.22
C GLY A 796 -18.12 -7.30 -12.34
N GLU A 797 -18.54 -8.55 -12.06
CA GLU A 797 -19.96 -8.93 -11.99
C GLU A 797 -20.70 -8.23 -10.84
N LEU A 798 -20.02 -7.93 -9.73
CA LEU A 798 -20.57 -7.15 -8.61
C LEU A 798 -20.61 -5.65 -8.90
N GLY A 799 -20.20 -5.20 -10.09
CA GLY A 799 -20.10 -3.78 -10.41
C GLY A 799 -18.98 -3.08 -9.66
N VAL A 800 -18.05 -3.85 -9.08
CA VAL A 800 -16.86 -3.38 -8.39
C VAL A 800 -15.67 -3.51 -9.33
N ILE A 801 -14.84 -2.50 -9.31
CA ILE A 801 -13.61 -2.41 -10.06
C ILE A 801 -12.49 -2.40 -9.02
N VAL A 802 -11.58 -3.36 -9.12
CA VAL A 802 -10.39 -3.36 -8.25
C VAL A 802 -9.16 -3.13 -9.12
N ASP A 803 -8.36 -2.14 -8.74
CA ASP A 803 -7.00 -1.98 -9.25
C ASP A 803 -6.19 -3.21 -8.80
N PRO A 804 -5.75 -4.07 -9.72
CA PRO A 804 -5.42 -5.46 -9.43
C PRO A 804 -4.00 -5.72 -8.96
#